data_AF-Q98R23-F1
#
_entry.id   AF-Q98R23-F1
#
_cell.length_a   1.000
_cell.length_b   1.000
_cell.length_c   1.000
_cell.angle_alpha   90.00
_cell.angle_beta   90.00
_cell.angle_gamma   90.00
#
_symmetry.space_group_name_H-M   'P 1'
#
loop_
_entity.id
_entity.type
_entity.pdbx_description
1 polymer ?
#
loop_
_entity_poly.entity_id
_entity_poly.type
_entity_poly.pdbx_seq_one_letter_code
_entity_poly.pdbx_strand_id
1 'polypeptide(L)'
;MKRKNIMTKDNYTTSEKFWKIGTSISSYIDNTTLINLKLLNKHSVLKEDFDNKENKYQILISDNSKINIIEKKKEATFYQIKRTLFFLGIFSFKDHEKAIFELDNHLSEFKKSHDFNFNFDSNDPNLFYKQIFEFLKEQYKTMNDKKFQIKSRTSFYFSLAYSYIFIKKYKTNKEILFKDGINDKAINYYKDIVENLKNIDDKDGEFENEIEKFLSIQDVDFEKTTKLIELKKSKTKTLDEYNENTKILKNNLKKIKTLALDYKNKNIQKVTNDKIEVQIFSVFDFIARLPYDQFKQIKIPIFQRKFSWDWSIITNLLSDINNKKEHKSFIFLGSIITVEEDKILKIIDGQQRISTLFLIFVALSIFSVKNKVEKWNFENLIDGFDSQNDDLAKKIFMCLEVLYESVNDQKGEKTVLSNYFYRIDGYDDVEIFSKIWSLNKLEKEMLEKENNIIKIFVDIIIWFRENLTSKDEILNFWKSFLENIYFTFTNLKDINEFDLFERMNTTQVPLSAIDLIKNRIFDFYEEKDEKIDQKSFQELFDKKIMKKFLSKKGDNNQDLKKIKEFLRYISSIYDISDNEVKLKSSDSTDMKLYFKFWIYIKDEIIYDKDEEKTLPYDQALKRLGDEIKLFFEVLEPSEYSKNKDQRFYFISDYLYTLISYKKTLYIPLIIQILKTQLGENKIFEFDSKIENENELNSLRDLLKAIQSYEIRRSVVAKEGQSMTSFMDSFLRDIKTINILDKHTLYNVFVNKTKNTNNLNHGTIKDFWENVAKKKIQSKNQDLLLIIFENFIKIEKDKKKNILTKEFFNFDLGSYLEKKNKLTIEHILPRSQGSNDQELDEFKDYIGNLLFIKRSDNSELGAKRFKEKKQLYNTKEYISVLKNVKGIEKESIDKYISEIKDMVEKYNENSIKDKEWNIEESEIKESLESLYILGEDKNDFGIEDIKKRSEGIAWILCLALQDL
;
A
#
# COMPACT_ATOMS: atom_id res chain seq x y z
N MET A 1 13.86 31.79 -14.72
CA MET A 1 13.38 31.55 -13.33
C MET A 1 12.68 30.20 -13.26
N LYS A 2 13.36 29.16 -12.78
CA LYS A 2 12.83 27.79 -12.61
C LYS A 2 12.13 27.70 -11.24
N ARG A 3 10.84 27.36 -11.22
CA ARG A 3 10.09 27.00 -9.99
C ARG A 3 10.56 25.62 -9.51
N LYS A 4 11.06 25.55 -8.28
CA LYS A 4 11.34 24.31 -7.55
C LYS A 4 10.02 23.66 -7.14
N ASN A 5 9.80 22.43 -7.58
CA ASN A 5 8.81 21.51 -7.05
C ASN A 5 9.09 21.23 -5.57
N ILE A 6 8.08 21.47 -4.73
CA ILE A 6 8.01 20.96 -3.37
C ILE A 6 7.55 19.50 -3.49
N MET A 7 8.45 18.56 -3.23
CA MET A 7 8.11 17.14 -3.01
C MET A 7 7.37 17.03 -1.67
N THR A 8 6.09 16.68 -1.70
CA THR A 8 5.32 16.34 -0.50
C THR A 8 5.25 14.83 -0.30
N LYS A 9 5.74 14.39 0.86
CA LYS A 9 5.37 13.18 1.63
C LYS A 9 5.41 11.83 0.89
N ASP A 10 6.60 11.22 0.90
CA ASP A 10 6.78 9.79 0.68
C ASP A 10 6.64 8.99 1.99
N ASN A 11 5.83 7.93 1.94
CA ASN A 11 6.06 6.59 2.49
C ASN A 11 6.47 6.42 3.98
N TYR A 12 5.50 6.41 4.90
CA TYR A 12 5.64 5.68 6.17
C TYR A 12 5.13 4.26 6.02
N THR A 13 6.01 3.29 5.68
CA THR A 13 5.83 1.85 6.00
C THR A 13 7.11 1.02 5.83
N THR A 14 8.14 1.48 6.50
CA THR A 14 9.08 0.60 7.19
C THR A 14 9.11 1.14 8.60
N SER A 15 8.95 0.29 9.63
CA SER A 15 9.37 0.69 10.99
C SER A 15 10.76 1.31 10.83
N GLU A 16 10.88 2.61 11.06
CA GLU A 16 12.16 3.27 10.90
C GLU A 16 13.15 2.54 11.79
N LYS A 17 14.19 1.97 11.18
CA LYS A 17 15.16 1.15 11.92
C LYS A 17 15.95 2.08 12.82
N PHE A 18 15.54 2.25 14.06
CA PHE A 18 16.37 2.89 15.08
C PHE A 18 17.72 2.16 15.16
N TRP A 19 18.83 2.88 15.38
CA TRP A 19 20.12 2.24 15.59
C TRP A 19 20.02 1.34 16.82
N LYS A 20 20.42 0.08 16.69
CA LYS A 20 20.42 -0.87 17.80
C LYS A 20 21.82 -0.99 18.35
N ILE A 21 22.00 -0.54 19.58
CA ILE A 21 23.08 -1.06 20.41
C ILE A 21 22.72 -2.53 20.66
N GLY A 22 23.64 -3.48 20.44
CA GLY A 22 23.31 -4.91 20.51
C GLY A 22 22.70 -5.36 21.85
N THR A 23 22.94 -4.58 22.90
CA THR A 23 22.58 -4.76 24.32
C THR A 23 22.55 -3.38 25.01
N SER A 24 22.44 -3.28 26.34
CA SER A 24 22.55 -2.00 27.07
C SER A 24 23.98 -1.45 27.04
N ILE A 25 24.16 -0.11 26.99
CA ILE A 25 25.50 0.53 27.03
C ILE A 25 26.34 0.08 28.24
N SER A 26 25.70 -0.20 29.38
CA SER A 26 26.35 -0.73 30.59
C SER A 26 27.10 -2.04 30.35
N SER A 27 26.63 -2.89 29.43
CA SER A 27 27.33 -4.14 29.05
C SER A 27 28.62 -3.92 28.24
N TYR A 28 28.80 -2.71 27.69
CA TYR A 28 29.99 -2.31 26.92
C TYR A 28 31.06 -1.65 27.80
N ILE A 29 30.68 -1.20 29.00
CA ILE A 29 31.49 -0.34 29.87
C ILE A 29 31.55 -1.00 31.25
N ASP A 30 32.34 -2.07 31.38
CA ASP A 30 32.68 -2.69 32.66
C ASP A 30 34.11 -2.30 33.09
N ASN A 31 34.41 -2.49 34.38
CA ASN A 31 35.73 -2.16 34.95
C ASN A 31 36.88 -2.82 34.18
N THR A 32 36.70 -4.06 33.70
CA THR A 32 37.69 -4.80 32.92
C THR A 32 37.97 -4.12 31.58
N THR A 33 36.93 -3.68 30.87
CA THR A 33 37.07 -2.94 29.60
C THR A 33 37.75 -1.60 29.84
N LEU A 34 37.36 -0.87 30.88
CA LEU A 34 37.99 0.40 31.24
C LEU A 34 39.47 0.24 31.64
N ILE A 35 39.83 -0.83 32.35
CA ILE A 35 41.22 -1.16 32.71
C ILE A 35 42.03 -1.51 31.46
N ASN A 36 41.50 -2.33 30.55
CA ASN A 36 42.18 -2.73 29.34
C ASN A 36 42.34 -1.56 28.35
N LEU A 37 41.38 -0.64 28.29
CA LEU A 37 41.49 0.60 27.52
C LEU A 37 42.60 1.52 28.05
N LYS A 38 42.82 1.61 29.37
CA LYS A 38 43.94 2.41 29.94
C LYS A 38 45.32 1.91 29.55
N LEU A 39 45.48 0.59 29.42
CA LEU A 39 46.75 0.02 28.96
C LEU A 39 47.08 0.47 27.53
N LEU A 40 46.06 0.73 26.70
CA LEU A 40 46.26 1.21 25.32
C LEU A 40 46.70 2.69 25.24
N ASN A 41 46.48 3.50 26.28
CA ASN A 41 47.01 4.88 26.31
C ASN A 41 48.54 4.93 26.44
N LYS A 42 49.14 3.89 27.02
CA LYS A 42 50.58 3.84 27.33
C LYS A 42 51.41 3.19 26.22
N HIS A 43 50.76 2.59 25.22
CA HIS A 43 51.44 1.77 24.22
C HIS A 43 50.80 1.92 22.84
N SER A 44 51.61 2.01 21.79
CA SER A 44 51.12 2.06 20.41
C SER A 44 50.54 0.70 19.98
N VAL A 45 49.39 0.71 19.33
CA VAL A 45 48.78 -0.51 18.78
C VAL A 45 49.55 -0.96 17.53
N LEU A 46 50.22 -2.11 17.62
CA LEU A 46 51.03 -2.65 16.52
C LEU A 46 50.21 -3.53 15.57
N LYS A 47 49.31 -4.36 16.12
CA LYS A 47 48.52 -5.31 15.34
C LYS A 47 47.24 -5.71 16.06
N GLU A 48 46.13 -5.74 15.33
CA GLU A 48 44.87 -6.33 15.78
C GLU A 48 44.87 -7.84 15.42
N ASP A 49 44.60 -8.72 16.39
CA ASP A 49 44.56 -10.17 16.20
C ASP A 49 43.23 -10.73 16.72
N PHE A 50 42.52 -11.47 15.87
CA PHE A 50 41.25 -12.10 16.24
C PHE A 50 41.44 -13.61 16.30
N ASP A 51 41.41 -14.16 17.51
CA ASP A 51 41.47 -15.61 17.68
C ASP A 51 40.09 -16.21 17.40
N ASN A 52 39.90 -16.72 16.18
CA ASN A 52 38.69 -17.41 15.72
C ASN A 52 38.35 -18.66 16.56
N LYS A 53 39.32 -19.30 17.24
CA LYS A 53 39.08 -20.52 18.03
C LYS A 53 38.57 -20.20 19.43
N GLU A 54 39.06 -19.12 20.03
CA GLU A 54 38.65 -18.71 21.39
C GLU A 54 37.64 -17.56 21.43
N ASN A 55 37.34 -16.96 20.27
CA ASN A 55 36.48 -15.79 20.11
C ASN A 55 36.98 -14.60 20.93
N LYS A 56 38.30 -14.42 20.98
CA LYS A 56 39.01 -13.39 21.77
C LYS A 56 39.56 -12.32 20.82
N TYR A 57 39.28 -11.05 21.13
CA TYR A 57 39.90 -9.92 20.45
C TYR A 57 41.12 -9.46 21.22
N GLN A 58 42.29 -9.54 20.58
CA GLN A 58 43.58 -9.19 21.18
C GLN A 58 44.22 -8.04 20.42
N ILE A 59 44.86 -7.14 21.15
CA ILE A 59 45.72 -6.13 20.56
C ILE A 59 47.15 -6.42 20.98
N LEU A 60 48.05 -6.50 19.99
CA LEU A 60 49.48 -6.46 20.21
C LEU A 60 49.91 -5.00 20.37
N ILE A 61 50.48 -4.68 21.51
CA ILE A 61 50.96 -3.32 21.81
C ILE A 61 52.48 -3.20 21.67
N SER A 62 53.00 -1.98 21.74
CA SER A 62 54.39 -1.63 21.42
C SER A 62 55.47 -2.35 22.24
N ASP A 63 55.12 -2.99 23.35
CA ASP A 63 56.01 -3.81 24.18
C ASP A 63 55.92 -5.32 23.88
N ASN A 64 55.26 -5.71 22.77
CA ASN A 64 54.96 -7.08 22.35
C ASN A 64 54.03 -7.88 23.29
N SER A 65 53.40 -7.24 24.27
CA SER A 65 52.35 -7.89 25.06
C SER A 65 51.01 -7.93 24.29
N LYS A 66 50.23 -8.99 24.55
CA LYS A 66 48.86 -9.13 24.01
C LYS A 66 47.84 -8.76 25.07
N ILE A 67 47.03 -7.75 24.81
CA ILE A 67 45.93 -7.32 25.70
C ILE A 67 44.61 -7.85 25.17
N ASN A 68 43.86 -8.57 26.00
CA ASN A 68 42.49 -9.01 25.67
C ASN A 68 41.53 -7.84 25.86
N ILE A 69 40.78 -7.47 24.83
CA ILE A 69 39.75 -6.40 24.94
C ILE A 69 38.36 -6.99 25.20
N ILE A 70 38.08 -8.19 24.72
CA ILE A 70 36.78 -8.86 24.89
C ILE A 70 36.98 -10.30 25.33
N GLU A 71 36.26 -10.68 26.38
CA GLU A 71 36.21 -12.06 26.88
C GLU A 71 34.96 -12.82 26.38
N LYS A 72 35.08 -14.15 26.39
CA LYS A 72 34.19 -15.20 25.82
C LYS A 72 32.69 -15.15 26.25
N LYS A 73 32.28 -14.22 27.12
CA LYS A 73 30.93 -14.15 27.71
C LYS A 73 30.14 -12.87 27.39
N LYS A 74 30.64 -11.96 26.55
CA LYS A 74 29.89 -10.74 26.20
C LYS A 74 28.89 -11.00 25.06
N GLU A 75 27.65 -10.56 25.25
CA GLU A 75 26.55 -10.67 24.26
C GLU A 75 26.76 -9.79 23.01
N ALA A 76 27.69 -8.83 23.07
CA ALA A 76 27.98 -7.89 21.98
C ALA A 76 29.26 -8.23 21.20
N THR A 77 29.24 -8.03 19.88
CA THR A 77 30.41 -8.20 19.00
C THR A 77 31.42 -7.07 19.18
N PHE A 78 32.71 -7.34 18.90
CA PHE A 78 33.77 -6.32 18.96
C PHE A 78 33.45 -5.07 18.13
N TYR A 79 32.91 -5.26 16.93
CA TYR A 79 32.53 -4.14 16.06
C TYR A 79 31.41 -3.28 16.67
N GLN A 80 30.46 -3.88 17.39
CA GLN A 80 29.44 -3.14 18.12
C GLN A 80 30.04 -2.34 19.28
N ILE A 81 30.99 -2.91 20.02
CA ILE A 81 31.72 -2.21 21.09
C ILE A 81 32.53 -1.05 20.51
N LYS A 82 33.37 -1.29 19.51
CA LYS A 82 34.21 -0.28 18.85
C LYS A 82 33.37 0.88 18.31
N ARG A 83 32.27 0.60 17.61
CA ARG A 83 31.35 1.65 17.09
C ARG A 83 30.70 2.47 18.20
N THR A 84 30.19 1.82 19.24
CA THR A 84 29.52 2.50 20.35
C THR A 84 30.50 3.40 21.10
N LEU A 85 31.69 2.91 21.43
CA LEU A 85 32.71 3.69 22.15
C LEU A 85 33.22 4.88 21.32
N PHE A 86 33.37 4.72 20.00
CA PHE A 86 33.71 5.81 19.09
C PHE A 86 32.65 6.93 19.12
N PHE A 87 31.37 6.60 18.94
CA PHE A 87 30.31 7.61 18.92
C PHE A 87 30.09 8.30 20.28
N LEU A 88 30.56 7.68 21.37
CA LEU A 88 30.59 8.27 22.71
C LEU A 88 31.85 9.12 22.98
N GLY A 89 32.78 9.22 22.02
CA GLY A 89 33.98 10.05 22.13
C GLY A 89 35.10 9.46 22.99
N ILE A 90 35.02 8.18 23.32
CA ILE A 90 36.02 7.50 24.17
C ILE A 90 37.36 7.37 23.43
N PHE A 91 37.29 7.22 22.10
CA PHE A 91 38.45 7.31 21.24
C PHE A 91 38.09 8.01 19.92
N SER A 92 39.10 8.53 19.23
CA SER A 92 38.98 9.24 17.96
C SER A 92 39.93 8.67 16.91
N PHE A 93 39.56 8.86 15.63
CA PHE A 93 40.43 8.59 14.48
C PHE A 93 41.06 9.89 13.98
N LYS A 94 42.27 9.80 13.39
CA LYS A 94 42.92 10.94 12.72
C LYS A 94 42.08 11.59 11.62
N ASP A 95 41.17 10.85 10.98
CA ASP A 95 40.19 11.35 9.99
C ASP A 95 38.76 11.11 10.49
N HIS A 96 38.29 12.00 11.38
CA HIS A 96 37.06 11.83 12.15
C HIS A 96 35.79 11.84 11.28
N GLU A 97 35.73 12.69 10.24
CA GLU A 97 34.53 12.82 9.39
C GLU A 97 34.33 11.59 8.49
N LYS A 98 35.41 11.07 7.92
CA LYS A 98 35.37 9.85 7.11
C LYS A 98 34.98 8.62 7.94
N ALA A 99 35.52 8.53 9.16
CA ALA A 99 35.20 7.44 10.08
C ALA A 99 33.73 7.43 10.51
N ILE A 100 33.11 8.59 10.76
CA ILE A 100 31.66 8.68 11.06
C ILE A 100 30.85 8.11 9.90
N PHE A 101 31.13 8.54 8.66
CA PHE A 101 30.37 8.09 7.49
C PHE A 101 30.49 6.58 7.25
N GLU A 102 31.71 6.02 7.38
CA GLU A 102 31.97 4.59 7.22
C GLU A 102 31.33 3.76 8.34
N LEU A 103 31.43 4.21 9.60
CA LEU A 103 30.90 3.51 10.78
C LEU A 103 29.37 3.63 10.91
N ASP A 104 28.72 4.64 10.34
CA ASP A 104 27.25 4.76 10.36
C ASP A 104 26.59 3.95 9.22
N ASN A 105 27.26 3.82 8.06
CA ASN A 105 26.65 3.25 6.84
C ASN A 105 27.13 1.84 6.43
N HIS A 106 28.34 1.40 6.81
CA HIS A 106 28.93 0.15 6.30
C HIS A 106 29.29 -0.82 7.43
N LEU A 107 28.56 -1.94 7.53
CA LEU A 107 28.87 -3.03 8.46
C LEU A 107 30.12 -3.84 8.06
N SER A 108 30.61 -3.73 6.82
CA SER A 108 31.51 -4.72 6.21
C SER A 108 32.92 -4.25 5.83
N GLU A 109 33.31 -2.98 6.02
CA GLU A 109 34.56 -2.46 5.42
C GLU A 109 35.46 -1.63 6.36
N PHE A 110 35.69 -2.07 7.59
CA PHE A 110 36.71 -1.46 8.46
C PHE A 110 37.91 -2.41 8.66
N LYS A 111 38.71 -2.62 7.60
CA LYS A 111 39.85 -3.58 7.56
C LYS A 111 41.25 -2.95 7.56
N LYS A 112 41.40 -1.63 7.66
CA LYS A 112 42.72 -0.98 7.71
C LYS A 112 43.10 -0.55 9.13
N SER A 113 44.36 -0.76 9.50
CA SER A 113 44.98 -0.25 10.72
C SER A 113 44.87 1.28 10.74
N HIS A 114 44.07 1.83 11.64
CA HIS A 114 44.03 3.26 11.87
C HIS A 114 44.75 3.55 13.19
N ASP A 115 45.48 4.67 13.24
CA ASP A 115 45.99 5.20 14.51
C ASP A 115 44.81 5.74 15.32
N PHE A 116 44.64 5.23 16.54
CA PHE A 116 43.60 5.68 17.48
C PHE A 116 44.20 6.62 18.51
N ASN A 117 43.50 7.73 18.79
CA ASN A 117 43.79 8.56 19.96
C ASN A 117 42.67 8.36 20.97
N PHE A 118 43.02 7.81 22.14
CA PHE A 118 42.10 7.69 23.26
C PHE A 118 42.07 9.00 24.04
N ASN A 119 40.86 9.49 24.32
CA ASN A 119 40.66 10.83 24.88
C ASN A 119 40.34 10.79 26.39
N PHE A 120 40.74 9.74 27.11
CA PHE A 120 40.29 9.46 28.49
C PHE A 120 41.44 9.26 29.48
N ASP A 121 41.39 9.92 30.65
CA ASP A 121 42.49 9.89 31.66
C ASP A 121 42.03 9.68 33.12
N SER A 122 40.80 9.18 33.37
CA SER A 122 40.22 9.10 34.74
C SER A 122 39.73 7.71 35.17
N ASN A 123 39.87 7.43 36.48
CA ASN A 123 39.37 6.23 37.17
C ASN A 123 37.97 6.41 37.79
N ASP A 124 37.36 7.60 37.70
CA ASP A 124 36.09 7.91 38.36
C ASP A 124 34.88 7.74 37.39
N PRO A 125 33.94 6.81 37.65
CA PRO A 125 32.73 6.62 36.85
C PRO A 125 31.83 7.87 36.73
N ASN A 126 31.85 8.76 37.71
CA ASN A 126 31.08 10.02 37.63
C ASN A 126 31.76 11.03 36.70
N LEU A 127 33.09 11.06 36.71
CA LEU A 127 33.86 11.83 35.72
C LEU A 127 33.74 11.21 34.32
N PHE A 128 33.48 9.89 34.25
CA PHE A 128 33.29 9.15 33.01
C PHE A 128 32.12 9.67 32.16
N TYR A 129 30.91 9.67 32.72
CA TYR A 129 29.74 10.17 32.01
C TYR A 129 29.79 11.69 31.79
N LYS A 130 30.50 12.44 32.65
CA LYS A 130 30.72 13.88 32.46
C LYS A 130 31.52 14.18 31.21
N GLN A 131 32.59 13.43 30.92
CA GLN A 131 33.36 13.60 29.69
C GLN A 131 32.56 13.20 28.44
N ILE A 132 31.77 12.12 28.50
CA ILE A 132 30.85 11.74 27.42
C ILE A 132 29.83 12.85 27.17
N PHE A 133 29.27 13.42 28.24
CA PHE A 133 28.31 14.52 28.17
C PHE A 133 28.90 15.73 27.44
N GLU A 134 30.07 16.22 27.84
CA GLU A 134 30.73 17.35 27.18
C GLU A 134 31.07 17.04 25.72
N PHE A 135 31.59 15.84 25.44
CA PHE A 135 31.86 15.42 24.06
C PHE A 135 30.60 15.44 23.20
N LEU A 136 29.52 14.79 23.65
CA LEU A 136 28.27 14.73 22.90
C LEU A 136 27.68 16.13 22.70
N LYS A 137 27.79 17.00 23.70
CA LYS A 137 27.36 18.40 23.61
C LYS A 137 28.07 19.13 22.49
N GLU A 138 29.40 19.04 22.42
CA GLU A 138 30.19 19.62 21.33
C GLU A 138 29.86 19.00 19.97
N GLN A 139 29.61 17.68 19.91
CA GLN A 139 29.22 17.01 18.67
C GLN A 139 27.85 17.50 18.15
N TYR A 140 26.83 17.58 19.00
CA TYR A 140 25.52 18.12 18.60
C TYR A 140 25.61 19.58 18.18
N LYS A 141 26.38 20.39 18.90
CA LYS A 141 26.64 21.79 18.51
C LYS A 141 27.29 21.88 17.13
N THR A 142 28.33 21.09 16.88
CA THR A 142 29.01 21.01 15.58
C THR A 142 28.06 20.57 14.45
N MET A 143 27.24 19.54 14.70
CA MET A 143 26.24 19.06 13.73
C MET A 143 25.17 20.12 13.44
N ASN A 144 24.75 20.87 14.46
CA ASN A 144 23.79 21.97 14.32
C ASN A 144 24.36 23.13 13.51
N ASP A 145 25.60 23.54 13.79
CA ASP A 145 26.28 24.63 13.08
C ASP A 145 26.49 24.28 11.60
N LYS A 146 26.80 23.00 11.30
CA LYS A 146 26.92 22.48 9.94
C LYS A 146 25.58 22.18 9.25
N LYS A 147 24.44 22.34 9.95
CA LYS A 147 23.10 21.94 9.48
C LYS A 147 23.08 20.50 8.94
N PHE A 148 23.74 19.60 9.66
CA PHE A 148 23.92 18.22 9.22
C PHE A 148 22.58 17.48 9.16
N GLN A 149 22.16 17.02 7.97
CA GLN A 149 20.95 16.21 7.78
C GLN A 149 21.31 14.74 7.62
N ILE A 150 20.72 13.89 8.44
CA ILE A 150 20.90 12.45 8.42
C ILE A 150 19.90 11.85 7.44
N LYS A 151 20.40 11.16 6.41
CA LYS A 151 19.56 10.53 5.36
C LYS A 151 18.65 9.42 5.87
N SER A 152 18.89 8.86 7.05
CA SER A 152 18.06 7.84 7.69
C SER A 152 18.07 7.94 9.21
N ARG A 153 16.91 7.78 9.86
CA ARG A 153 16.73 7.72 11.33
C ARG A 153 17.38 6.50 12.01
N THR A 154 18.38 5.91 11.34
CA THR A 154 19.17 4.75 11.75
C THR A 154 20.51 5.12 12.35
N SER A 155 20.80 6.41 12.56
CA SER A 155 22.07 6.88 13.10
C SER A 155 22.11 6.79 14.63
N PHE A 156 23.30 6.53 15.18
CA PHE A 156 23.53 6.53 16.62
C PHE A 156 23.09 7.84 17.30
N TYR A 157 23.52 8.99 16.75
CA TYR A 157 23.25 10.30 17.34
C TYR A 157 21.75 10.63 17.31
N PHE A 158 21.06 10.31 16.21
CA PHE A 158 19.60 10.43 16.13
C PHE A 158 18.92 9.60 17.22
N SER A 159 19.29 8.32 17.32
CA SER A 159 18.67 7.38 18.25
C SER A 159 18.92 7.74 19.73
N LEU A 160 20.12 8.23 20.06
CA LEU A 160 20.44 8.72 21.39
C LEU A 160 19.69 10.01 21.73
N ALA A 161 19.74 11.02 20.85
CA ALA A 161 19.04 12.30 21.00
C ALA A 161 17.54 12.11 21.24
N TYR A 162 16.90 11.31 20.38
CA TYR A 162 15.47 11.01 20.49
C TYR A 162 15.14 10.29 21.80
N SER A 163 15.93 9.25 22.17
CA SER A 163 15.73 8.52 23.43
C SER A 163 15.92 9.42 24.66
N TYR A 164 16.86 10.36 24.61
CA TYR A 164 17.13 11.31 25.69
C TYR A 164 15.91 12.18 25.98
N ILE A 165 15.41 12.91 24.96
CA ILE A 165 14.22 13.76 25.07
C ILE A 165 12.99 12.93 25.45
N PHE A 166 12.81 11.78 24.79
CA PHE A 166 11.64 10.94 25.02
C PHE A 166 11.52 10.49 26.48
N ILE A 167 12.59 9.89 27.04
CA ILE A 167 12.60 9.41 28.41
C ILE A 167 12.44 10.59 29.39
N LYS A 168 12.95 11.79 29.06
CA LYS A 168 12.97 12.95 29.97
C LYS A 168 11.58 13.55 30.10
N LYS A 169 10.94 13.80 28.96
CA LYS A 169 9.64 14.49 28.88
C LYS A 169 8.45 13.57 29.10
N TYR A 170 8.53 12.29 28.71
CA TYR A 170 7.33 11.45 28.61
C TYR A 170 7.32 10.19 29.49
N LYS A 171 8.30 10.00 30.38
CA LYS A 171 8.35 8.92 31.40
C LYS A 171 7.79 7.58 30.89
N THR A 172 8.30 7.08 29.77
CA THR A 172 7.94 5.77 29.17
C THR A 172 6.44 5.58 28.83
N ASN A 173 5.72 6.62 28.41
CA ASN A 173 4.38 6.44 27.85
C ASN A 173 4.43 5.68 26.50
N LYS A 174 4.10 4.39 26.53
CA LYS A 174 4.18 3.46 25.40
C LYS A 174 3.34 3.89 24.19
N GLU A 175 2.20 4.55 24.41
CA GLU A 175 1.33 5.00 23.29
C GLU A 175 2.03 5.98 22.36
N ILE A 176 3.00 6.74 22.87
CA ILE A 176 3.74 7.75 22.11
C ILE A 176 4.71 7.06 21.13
N LEU A 177 5.31 5.95 21.55
CA LEU A 177 6.29 5.21 20.77
C LEU A 177 5.67 4.58 19.53
N PHE A 178 4.50 3.96 19.71
CA PHE A 178 3.78 3.32 18.62
C PHE A 178 3.33 4.29 17.52
N LYS A 179 2.97 5.55 17.87
CA LYS A 179 2.53 6.55 16.88
C LYS A 179 3.68 7.07 16.01
N ASP A 180 4.88 7.20 16.56
CA ASP A 180 6.07 7.62 15.81
C ASP A 180 6.73 6.44 15.06
N GLY A 181 6.10 5.26 15.06
CA GLY A 181 6.62 4.05 14.38
C GLY A 181 7.79 3.40 15.11
N ILE A 182 7.99 3.72 16.39
CA ILE A 182 9.11 3.29 17.22
C ILE A 182 8.64 2.20 18.19
N ASN A 183 9.43 1.13 18.32
CA ASN A 183 9.13 0.04 19.24
C ASN A 183 9.69 0.37 20.64
N ASP A 184 8.94 0.09 21.71
CA ASP A 184 9.40 0.16 23.11
C ASP A 184 10.80 -0.43 23.35
N LYS A 185 11.11 -1.55 22.67
CA LYS A 185 12.43 -2.19 22.77
C LYS A 185 13.57 -1.28 22.31
N ALA A 186 13.33 -0.38 21.35
CA ALA A 186 14.35 0.50 20.78
C ALA A 186 14.88 1.52 21.80
N ILE A 187 14.00 2.08 22.64
CA ILE A 187 14.37 3.05 23.67
C ILE A 187 15.11 2.38 24.83
N ASN A 188 14.73 1.14 25.17
CA ASN A 188 15.38 0.41 26.26
C ASN A 188 16.89 0.19 26.02
N TYR A 189 17.37 0.14 24.78
CA TYR A 189 18.81 0.03 24.48
C TYR A 189 19.63 1.24 24.96
N TYR A 190 19.01 2.42 25.00
CA TYR A 190 19.65 3.68 25.38
C TYR A 190 19.30 4.13 26.80
N LYS A 191 18.42 3.41 27.50
CA LYS A 191 17.88 3.82 28.80
C LYS A 191 18.98 4.10 29.83
N ASP A 192 19.91 3.17 30.00
CA ASP A 192 20.98 3.28 31.00
C ASP A 192 21.87 4.52 30.78
N ILE A 193 22.30 4.77 29.54
CA ILE A 193 23.13 5.96 29.28
C ILE A 193 22.33 7.24 29.46
N VAL A 194 21.07 7.25 29.03
CA VAL A 194 20.21 8.42 29.15
C VAL A 194 19.94 8.74 30.62
N GLU A 195 19.72 7.75 31.47
CA GLU A 195 19.55 7.94 32.91
C GLU A 195 20.82 8.51 33.57
N ASN A 196 22.00 8.01 33.20
CA ASN A 196 23.26 8.56 33.71
C ASN A 196 23.54 9.99 33.21
N LEU A 197 23.32 10.28 31.93
CA LEU A 197 23.51 11.62 31.35
C LEU A 197 22.51 12.64 31.91
N LYS A 198 21.31 12.22 32.33
CA LYS A 198 20.32 13.11 32.96
C LYS A 198 20.66 13.54 34.36
N ASN A 199 21.50 12.76 35.06
CA ASN A 199 21.90 13.04 36.43
C ASN A 199 23.12 13.99 36.50
N ILE A 200 23.69 14.37 35.35
CA ILE A 200 24.77 15.35 35.26
C ILE A 200 24.20 16.76 35.30
N ASP A 201 24.85 17.64 36.06
CA ASP A 201 24.50 19.06 36.17
C ASP A 201 24.76 19.80 34.85
N ASP A 202 23.73 19.91 34.01
CA ASP A 202 23.71 20.68 32.77
C ASP A 202 23.40 22.15 33.10
N LYS A 203 24.44 22.94 33.35
CA LYS A 203 24.32 24.36 33.61
C LYS A 203 23.57 25.02 32.45
N ASP A 204 22.39 25.56 32.75
CA ASP A 204 21.46 26.26 31.84
C ASP A 204 20.75 25.42 30.77
N GLY A 205 20.81 24.07 30.84
CA GLY A 205 20.09 23.21 29.89
C GLY A 205 20.68 23.20 28.47
N GLU A 206 21.94 23.61 28.31
CA GLU A 206 22.58 23.81 27.01
C GLU A 206 22.66 22.51 26.19
N PHE A 207 22.88 21.35 26.83
CA PHE A 207 22.90 20.06 26.13
C PHE A 207 21.53 19.66 25.59
N GLU A 208 20.47 19.89 26.39
CA GLU A 208 19.10 19.63 25.95
C GLU A 208 18.73 20.52 24.76
N ASN A 209 19.08 21.81 24.82
CA ASN A 209 18.83 22.76 23.74
C ASN A 209 19.52 22.34 22.42
N GLU A 210 20.78 21.88 22.49
CA GLU A 210 21.49 21.40 21.29
C GLU A 210 20.87 20.10 20.73
N ILE A 211 20.42 19.19 21.59
CA ILE A 211 19.70 17.97 21.15
C ILE A 211 18.37 18.33 20.48
N GLU A 212 17.59 19.25 21.05
CA GLU A 212 16.31 19.67 20.48
C GLU A 212 16.48 20.38 19.14
N LYS A 213 17.46 21.28 19.04
CA LYS A 213 17.84 21.94 17.78
C LYS A 213 18.27 20.93 16.73
N PHE A 214 19.04 19.91 17.11
CA PHE A 214 19.43 18.83 16.22
C PHE A 214 18.24 18.02 15.72
N LEU A 215 17.34 17.61 16.61
CA LEU A 215 16.13 16.85 16.24
C LEU A 215 15.18 17.68 15.35
N SER A 216 15.10 18.99 15.58
CA SER A 216 14.37 19.91 14.71
C SER A 216 14.95 19.97 13.29
N ILE A 217 16.28 19.98 13.13
CA ILE A 217 16.94 19.91 11.80
C ILE A 217 16.63 18.58 11.08
N GLN A 218 16.33 17.50 11.82
CA GLN A 218 15.93 16.20 11.29
C GLN A 218 14.41 16.04 11.08
N ASP A 219 13.64 17.13 11.09
CA ASP A 219 12.18 17.12 10.97
C ASP A 219 11.46 16.28 12.06
N VAL A 220 11.98 16.25 13.28
CA VAL A 220 11.30 15.67 14.45
C VAL A 220 10.56 16.76 15.22
N ASP A 221 9.24 16.59 15.34
CA ASP A 221 8.34 17.56 15.97
C ASP A 221 7.67 16.94 17.21
N PHE A 222 8.31 17.11 18.38
CA PHE A 222 7.76 16.66 19.66
C PHE A 222 6.52 17.46 20.09
N GLU A 223 6.37 18.69 19.61
CA GLU A 223 5.22 19.53 19.91
C GLU A 223 3.96 18.93 19.28
N LYS A 224 4.05 18.49 18.03
CA LYS A 224 2.97 17.78 17.34
C LYS A 224 2.58 16.47 18.02
N THR A 225 3.54 15.67 18.47
CA THR A 225 3.26 14.42 19.19
C THR A 225 2.57 14.69 20.54
N THR A 226 3.00 15.73 21.26
CA THR A 226 2.36 16.17 22.51
C THR A 226 0.91 16.63 22.25
N LYS A 227 0.70 17.48 21.25
CA LYS A 227 -0.63 17.94 20.82
C LYS A 227 -1.56 16.78 20.47
N LEU A 228 -1.06 15.73 19.79
CA LEU A 228 -1.87 14.55 19.44
C LEU A 228 -2.34 13.75 20.67
N ILE A 229 -1.56 13.71 21.75
CA ILE A 229 -1.91 13.02 23.00
C ILE A 229 -2.90 13.84 23.80
N GLU A 230 -2.65 15.14 23.92
CA GLU A 230 -3.58 16.06 24.55
C GLU A 230 -4.93 16.05 23.84
N LEU A 231 -4.92 16.02 22.50
CA LEU A 231 -6.11 15.86 21.69
C LEU A 231 -6.82 14.52 21.98
N LYS A 232 -6.11 13.39 22.09
CA LYS A 232 -6.72 12.08 22.42
C LYS A 232 -7.35 12.11 23.82
N LYS A 233 -6.64 12.65 24.82
CA LYS A 233 -7.18 12.82 26.19
C LYS A 233 -8.41 13.74 26.20
N SER A 234 -8.36 14.84 25.43
CA SER A 234 -9.47 15.78 25.27
C SER A 234 -10.69 15.09 24.64
N LYS A 235 -10.50 14.25 23.62
CA LYS A 235 -11.57 13.46 22.99
C LYS A 235 -12.22 12.47 23.96
N THR A 236 -11.42 11.68 24.69
CA THR A 236 -11.96 10.72 25.68
C THR A 236 -12.75 11.43 26.78
N LYS A 237 -12.24 12.55 27.29
CA LYS A 237 -12.94 13.37 28.28
C LYS A 237 -14.25 13.94 27.73
N THR A 238 -14.23 14.41 26.48
CA THR A 238 -15.43 14.96 25.83
C THR A 238 -16.51 13.89 25.63
N LEU A 239 -16.12 12.63 25.39
CA LEU A 239 -17.07 11.51 25.34
C LEU A 239 -17.70 11.20 26.70
N ASP A 240 -16.92 11.26 27.79
CA ASP A 240 -17.44 11.09 29.15
C ASP A 240 -18.43 12.22 29.50
N GLU A 241 -18.11 13.47 29.15
CA GLU A 241 -19.00 14.63 29.31
C GLU A 241 -20.27 14.49 28.45
N TYR A 242 -20.15 14.03 27.20
CA TYR A 242 -21.32 13.71 26.35
C TYR A 242 -22.27 12.73 27.08
N ASN A 243 -21.74 11.64 27.63
CA ASN A 243 -22.56 10.62 28.29
C ASN A 243 -23.26 11.15 29.55
N GLU A 244 -22.63 12.08 30.28
CA GLU A 244 -23.25 12.77 31.41
C GLU A 244 -24.36 13.72 30.94
N ASN A 245 -24.04 14.62 30.00
CA ASN A 245 -24.96 15.65 29.51
C ASN A 245 -26.18 15.07 28.82
N THR A 246 -26.03 13.93 28.15
CA THR A 246 -27.13 13.20 27.51
C THR A 246 -28.20 12.78 28.52
N LYS A 247 -27.79 12.31 29.72
CA LYS A 247 -28.75 11.95 30.78
C LYS A 247 -29.49 13.17 31.32
N ILE A 248 -28.78 14.28 31.49
CA ILE A 248 -29.36 15.55 31.95
C ILE A 248 -30.35 16.09 30.91
N LEU A 249 -29.98 16.07 29.62
CA LEU A 249 -30.85 16.48 28.53
C LEU A 249 -32.15 15.69 28.52
N LYS A 250 -32.07 14.35 28.58
CA LYS A 250 -33.25 13.47 28.63
C LYS A 250 -34.20 13.82 29.79
N ASN A 251 -33.66 14.17 30.95
CA ASN A 251 -34.47 14.61 32.10
C ASN A 251 -35.17 15.95 31.84
N ASN A 252 -34.48 16.91 31.21
CA ASN A 252 -35.00 18.26 30.95
C ASN A 252 -35.98 18.30 29.76
N LEU A 253 -35.87 17.39 28.80
CA LEU A 253 -36.78 17.30 27.64
C LEU A 253 -38.26 17.15 28.04
N LYS A 254 -38.56 16.52 29.18
CA LYS A 254 -39.93 16.43 29.71
C LYS A 254 -40.53 17.80 30.06
N LYS A 255 -39.72 18.71 30.60
CA LYS A 255 -40.14 20.09 30.90
C LYS A 255 -40.27 20.94 29.62
N ILE A 256 -39.41 20.68 28.64
CA ILE A 256 -39.43 21.40 27.34
C ILE A 256 -40.70 21.07 26.56
N LYS A 257 -41.16 19.81 26.57
CA LYS A 257 -42.39 19.39 25.86
C LYS A 257 -43.64 20.14 26.31
N THR A 258 -43.75 20.50 27.59
CA THR A 258 -44.86 21.32 28.10
C THR A 258 -44.81 22.78 27.64
N LEU A 259 -43.65 23.26 27.19
CA LEU A 259 -43.40 24.65 26.76
C LEU A 259 -43.44 24.81 25.23
N ALA A 260 -43.27 23.75 24.47
CA ALA A 260 -43.38 23.75 23.01
C ALA A 260 -44.85 23.94 22.60
N LEU A 261 -45.19 25.13 22.10
CA LEU A 261 -46.50 25.46 21.54
C LEU A 261 -46.64 24.87 20.11
N ASP A 262 -47.85 24.45 19.75
CA ASP A 262 -48.19 23.88 18.42
C ASP A 262 -47.57 24.67 17.26
N TYR A 263 -46.65 24.05 16.52
CA TYR A 263 -46.18 24.59 15.23
C TYR A 263 -47.34 24.55 14.22
N LYS A 264 -48.02 25.69 14.04
CA LYS A 264 -48.96 25.85 12.91
C LYS A 264 -48.19 26.35 11.70
N ASN A 265 -48.13 25.51 10.66
CA ASN A 265 -47.54 25.72 9.34
C ASN A 265 -47.29 27.21 9.02
N LYS A 266 -46.05 27.67 9.15
CA LYS A 266 -45.62 28.93 8.53
C LYS A 266 -45.52 28.74 7.02
N ASN A 267 -45.62 29.84 6.27
CA ASN A 267 -45.58 29.91 4.81
C ASN A 267 -44.25 29.35 4.23
N ILE A 268 -44.14 28.02 4.15
CA ILE A 268 -43.07 27.34 3.40
C ILE A 268 -43.35 27.59 1.92
N GLN A 269 -42.37 28.15 1.20
CA GLN A 269 -42.47 28.29 -0.24
C GLN A 269 -42.46 26.90 -0.87
N LYS A 270 -43.61 26.51 -1.39
CA LYS A 270 -43.87 25.21 -1.99
C LYS A 270 -44.09 25.39 -3.48
N VAL A 271 -43.25 24.76 -4.29
CA VAL A 271 -43.47 24.62 -5.74
C VAL A 271 -43.83 23.17 -5.99
N THR A 272 -45.06 22.93 -6.45
CA THR A 272 -45.55 21.58 -6.73
C THR A 272 -46.04 21.45 -8.14
N ASN A 273 -45.71 20.32 -8.74
CA ASN A 273 -46.41 19.72 -9.87
C ASN A 273 -46.70 18.26 -9.51
N ASP A 274 -47.51 17.55 -10.29
CA ASP A 274 -47.98 16.19 -10.00
C ASP A 274 -46.84 15.19 -9.69
N LYS A 275 -45.65 15.42 -10.25
CA LYS A 275 -44.48 14.53 -10.12
C LYS A 275 -43.36 15.04 -9.21
N ILE A 276 -43.34 16.33 -8.91
CA ILE A 276 -42.20 16.98 -8.23
C ILE A 276 -42.71 17.98 -7.21
N GLU A 277 -42.25 17.84 -5.97
CA GLU A 277 -42.49 18.78 -4.89
C GLU A 277 -41.14 19.37 -4.43
N VAL A 278 -40.96 20.68 -4.60
CA VAL A 278 -39.78 21.41 -4.11
C VAL A 278 -40.20 22.34 -2.99
N GLN A 279 -39.51 22.24 -1.87
CA GLN A 279 -39.66 23.12 -0.71
C GLN A 279 -38.31 23.74 -0.36
N ILE A 280 -38.30 24.98 0.12
CA ILE A 280 -37.10 25.60 0.71
C ILE A 280 -37.26 25.59 2.22
N PHE A 281 -36.27 25.05 2.91
CA PHE A 281 -36.25 24.98 4.37
C PHE A 281 -35.09 25.79 4.94
N SER A 282 -35.37 26.52 6.01
CA SER A 282 -34.34 26.80 7.01
C SER A 282 -34.11 25.55 7.88
N VAL A 283 -32.98 25.46 8.58
CA VAL A 283 -32.76 24.36 9.53
C VAL A 283 -33.84 24.32 10.61
N PHE A 284 -34.28 25.47 11.12
CA PHE A 284 -35.40 25.56 12.05
C PHE A 284 -36.67 24.93 11.47
N ASP A 285 -37.12 25.38 10.29
CA ASP A 285 -38.38 24.92 9.70
C ASP A 285 -38.36 23.42 9.39
N PHE A 286 -37.20 22.89 9.02
CA PHE A 286 -37.05 21.46 8.77
C PHE A 286 -37.12 20.63 10.06
N ILE A 287 -36.32 20.99 11.08
CA ILE A 287 -36.25 20.21 12.33
C ILE A 287 -37.56 20.33 13.12
N ALA A 288 -38.10 21.54 13.28
CA ALA A 288 -39.33 21.76 14.06
C ALA A 288 -40.57 21.09 13.44
N ARG A 289 -40.53 20.79 12.13
CA ARG A 289 -41.63 20.10 11.44
C ARG A 289 -41.61 18.58 11.62
N LEU A 290 -40.47 17.97 11.89
CA LEU A 290 -40.34 16.50 11.95
C LEU A 290 -41.40 15.80 12.83
N PRO A 291 -41.77 16.31 14.03
CA PRO A 291 -42.79 15.68 14.86
C PRO A 291 -44.20 15.68 14.24
N TYR A 292 -44.45 16.60 13.30
CA TYR A 292 -45.77 16.86 12.71
C TYR A 292 -45.84 16.48 11.22
N ASP A 293 -44.78 15.88 10.67
CA ASP A 293 -44.75 15.55 9.25
C ASP A 293 -45.73 14.40 8.93
N GLN A 294 -46.39 14.50 7.78
CA GLN A 294 -47.28 13.47 7.24
C GLN A 294 -46.50 12.25 6.72
N PHE A 295 -45.22 12.43 6.38
CA PHE A 295 -44.31 11.37 6.03
C PHE A 295 -43.88 10.63 7.29
N LYS A 296 -43.82 9.30 7.22
CA LYS A 296 -43.49 8.49 8.38
C LYS A 296 -42.00 8.54 8.70
N GLN A 297 -41.14 8.52 7.66
CA GLN A 297 -39.69 8.36 7.78
C GLN A 297 -38.93 8.92 6.55
N ILE A 298 -37.75 9.49 6.78
CA ILE A 298 -36.67 9.68 5.80
C ILE A 298 -35.65 8.55 5.96
N LYS A 299 -35.39 7.82 4.88
CA LYS A 299 -34.45 6.70 4.84
C LYS A 299 -33.20 7.07 4.07
N ILE A 300 -32.04 6.69 4.59
CA ILE A 300 -30.81 6.59 3.79
C ILE A 300 -30.75 5.15 3.23
N PRO A 301 -30.96 4.94 1.93
CA PRO A 301 -30.99 3.60 1.33
C PRO A 301 -29.62 2.91 1.33
N ILE A 302 -29.61 1.58 1.18
CA ILE A 302 -28.39 0.75 1.11
C ILE A 302 -27.43 1.18 -0.03
N PHE A 303 -27.97 1.78 -1.10
CA PHE A 303 -27.17 2.23 -2.23
C PHE A 303 -26.34 3.50 -1.95
N GLN A 304 -26.64 4.20 -0.87
CA GLN A 304 -25.91 5.37 -0.44
C GLN A 304 -24.58 4.99 0.24
N ARG A 305 -23.50 5.68 -0.11
CA ARG A 305 -22.20 5.50 0.54
C ARG A 305 -22.24 5.76 2.05
N LYS A 306 -21.25 5.21 2.76
CA LYS A 306 -20.97 5.56 4.16
C LYS A 306 -20.71 7.06 4.33
N PHE A 307 -20.85 7.57 5.55
CA PHE A 307 -20.47 8.95 5.85
C PHE A 307 -18.97 9.18 5.60
N SER A 308 -18.63 10.15 4.73
CA SER A 308 -17.28 10.31 4.19
C SER A 308 -16.77 11.75 4.19
N TRP A 309 -17.54 12.72 4.71
CA TRP A 309 -17.02 14.07 4.90
C TRP A 309 -15.90 14.07 5.93
N ASP A 310 -14.84 14.84 5.66
CA ASP A 310 -13.71 14.99 6.57
C ASP A 310 -13.91 16.19 7.51
N TRP A 311 -13.01 16.31 8.49
CA TRP A 311 -13.04 17.39 9.47
C TRP A 311 -12.87 18.78 8.84
N SER A 312 -12.18 18.89 7.70
CA SER A 312 -11.92 20.18 7.05
C SER A 312 -13.20 20.80 6.50
N ILE A 313 -14.02 19.99 5.82
CA ILE A 313 -15.33 20.40 5.29
C ILE A 313 -16.25 20.85 6.44
N ILE A 314 -16.25 20.09 7.54
CA ILE A 314 -17.12 20.33 8.68
C ILE A 314 -16.67 21.58 9.46
N THR A 315 -15.37 21.77 9.65
CA THR A 315 -14.81 22.95 10.32
C THR A 315 -15.10 24.23 9.54
N ASN A 316 -15.01 24.18 8.21
CA ASN A 316 -15.39 25.32 7.37
C ASN A 316 -16.87 25.67 7.58
N LEU A 317 -17.76 24.67 7.55
CA LEU A 317 -19.18 24.89 7.82
C LEU A 317 -19.43 25.48 9.22
N LEU A 318 -18.81 24.93 10.27
CA LEU A 318 -18.93 25.46 11.64
C LEU A 318 -18.43 26.91 11.74
N SER A 319 -17.30 27.21 11.10
CA SER A 319 -16.72 28.56 11.08
C SER A 319 -17.63 29.53 10.32
N ASP A 320 -18.19 29.12 9.19
CA ASP A 320 -19.14 29.91 8.43
C ASP A 320 -20.41 30.24 9.24
N ILE A 321 -20.91 29.28 10.03
CA ILE A 321 -22.06 29.49 10.92
C ILE A 321 -21.71 30.49 12.03
N ASN A 322 -20.52 30.37 12.63
CA ASN A 322 -20.09 31.20 13.76
C ASN A 322 -19.70 32.63 13.36
N ASN A 323 -19.14 32.81 12.16
CA ASN A 323 -18.71 34.11 11.66
C ASN A 323 -19.88 34.98 11.17
N LYS A 324 -21.11 34.44 11.09
CA LYS A 324 -22.32 35.19 10.76
C LYS A 324 -22.79 36.01 11.97
N LYS A 325 -21.98 36.99 12.37
CA LYS A 325 -22.34 38.03 13.33
C LYS A 325 -22.96 39.20 12.53
N GLU A 326 -24.27 39.34 12.60
CA GLU A 326 -25.05 40.56 12.26
C GLU A 326 -25.27 41.00 10.79
N HIS A 327 -24.98 40.20 9.75
CA HIS A 327 -25.34 40.56 8.36
C HIS A 327 -26.24 39.53 7.64
N LYS A 328 -27.18 40.04 6.81
CA LYS A 328 -28.24 39.37 6.01
C LYS A 328 -27.76 38.34 4.97
N SER A 329 -26.63 37.68 5.18
CA SER A 329 -26.17 36.62 4.28
C SER A 329 -26.67 35.27 4.80
N PHE A 330 -27.32 34.49 3.95
CA PHE A 330 -27.68 33.09 4.25
C PHE A 330 -26.57 32.13 3.82
N ILE A 331 -26.57 30.90 4.33
CA ILE A 331 -25.74 29.77 3.89
C ILE A 331 -26.66 28.83 3.13
N PHE A 332 -26.38 28.61 1.85
CA PHE A 332 -27.14 27.65 1.05
C PHE A 332 -26.37 26.33 0.94
N LEU A 333 -26.93 25.25 1.50
CA LEU A 333 -26.30 23.92 1.48
C LEU A 333 -26.61 23.11 0.21
N GLY A 334 -27.41 23.66 -0.70
CA GLY A 334 -27.85 22.96 -1.92
C GLY A 334 -29.12 22.13 -1.72
N SER A 335 -29.33 21.12 -2.57
CA SER A 335 -30.53 20.29 -2.57
C SER A 335 -30.39 19.00 -1.78
N ILE A 336 -31.43 18.62 -1.05
CA ILE A 336 -31.72 17.27 -0.57
C ILE A 336 -32.78 16.70 -1.49
N ILE A 337 -32.49 15.58 -2.14
CA ILE A 337 -33.38 14.96 -3.14
C ILE A 337 -33.86 13.62 -2.59
N THR A 338 -35.17 13.42 -2.56
CA THR A 338 -35.82 12.20 -2.11
C THR A 338 -36.76 11.64 -3.16
N VAL A 339 -36.99 10.33 -3.11
CA VAL A 339 -38.08 9.66 -3.81
C VAL A 339 -39.08 9.17 -2.77
N GLU A 340 -40.37 9.42 -3.02
CA GLU A 340 -41.46 8.98 -2.16
C GLU A 340 -41.95 7.58 -2.55
N GLU A 341 -42.01 6.69 -1.57
CA GLU A 341 -42.59 5.35 -1.69
C GLU A 341 -43.29 4.99 -0.38
N ASP A 342 -44.57 4.61 -0.38
CA ASP A 342 -45.32 4.19 0.83
C ASP A 342 -45.19 5.14 2.06
N LYS A 343 -45.24 6.46 1.82
CA LYS A 343 -45.06 7.52 2.85
C LYS A 343 -43.66 7.53 3.50
N ILE A 344 -42.69 6.91 2.85
CA ILE A 344 -41.27 6.93 3.19
C ILE A 344 -40.56 7.78 2.13
N LEU A 345 -39.64 8.62 2.58
CA LEU A 345 -38.78 9.43 1.71
C LEU A 345 -37.39 8.79 1.66
N LYS A 346 -37.03 8.15 0.55
CA LYS A 346 -35.70 7.58 0.34
C LYS A 346 -34.76 8.64 -0.20
N ILE A 347 -33.64 8.91 0.47
CA ILE A 347 -32.66 9.92 0.05
C ILE A 347 -31.86 9.42 -1.15
N ILE A 348 -31.85 10.24 -2.21
CA ILE A 348 -31.07 10.00 -3.43
C ILE A 348 -29.82 10.89 -3.48
N ASP A 349 -29.94 12.16 -3.06
CA ASP A 349 -28.81 13.06 -2.89
C ASP A 349 -29.00 13.94 -1.65
N GLY A 350 -27.90 14.36 -1.04
CA GLY A 350 -27.89 15.23 0.13
C GLY A 350 -27.59 14.51 1.45
N GLN A 351 -27.40 13.18 1.42
CA GLN A 351 -27.21 12.38 2.64
C GLN A 351 -26.08 12.86 3.57
N GLN A 352 -24.96 13.33 3.02
CA GLN A 352 -23.83 13.82 3.82
C GLN A 352 -24.19 15.15 4.50
N ARG A 353 -24.83 16.07 3.76
CA ARG A 353 -25.25 17.39 4.25
C ARG A 353 -26.24 17.28 5.40
N ILE A 354 -27.32 16.51 5.19
CA ILE A 354 -28.38 16.36 6.20
C ILE A 354 -27.88 15.59 7.43
N SER A 355 -27.05 14.55 7.24
CA SER A 355 -26.41 13.84 8.37
C SER A 355 -25.52 14.78 9.19
N THR A 356 -24.71 15.63 8.53
CA THR A 356 -23.88 16.62 9.21
C THR A 356 -24.70 17.66 9.97
N LEU A 357 -25.81 18.14 9.40
CA LEU A 357 -26.73 19.05 10.11
C LEU A 357 -27.25 18.42 11.40
N PHE A 358 -27.66 17.15 11.37
CA PHE A 358 -28.10 16.45 12.56
C PHE A 358 -26.98 16.20 13.58
N LEU A 359 -25.76 15.88 13.12
CA LEU A 359 -24.60 15.76 14.02
C LEU A 359 -24.32 17.09 14.75
N ILE A 360 -24.33 18.21 14.03
CA ILE A 360 -24.15 19.56 14.58
C ILE A 360 -25.28 19.88 15.57
N PHE A 361 -26.54 19.64 15.18
CA PHE A 361 -27.70 19.90 16.04
C PHE A 361 -27.64 19.11 17.35
N VAL A 362 -27.37 17.80 17.29
CA VAL A 362 -27.27 16.95 18.50
C VAL A 362 -26.08 17.37 19.36
N ALA A 363 -24.91 17.64 18.76
CA ALA A 363 -23.73 18.09 19.47
C ALA A 363 -23.98 19.44 20.18
N LEU A 364 -24.62 20.40 19.50
CA LEU A 364 -24.95 21.71 20.05
C LEU A 364 -25.98 21.62 21.17
N SER A 365 -26.97 20.73 21.03
CA SER A 365 -27.96 20.42 22.06
C SER A 365 -27.28 19.91 23.33
N ILE A 366 -26.36 18.95 23.20
CA ILE A 366 -25.65 18.34 24.34
C ILE A 366 -24.67 19.32 24.98
N PHE A 367 -23.97 20.11 24.17
CA PHE A 367 -23.06 21.15 24.65
C PHE A 367 -23.80 22.22 25.47
N SER A 368 -25.04 22.56 25.09
CA SER A 368 -25.85 23.59 25.76
C SER A 368 -26.47 23.14 27.09
N VAL A 369 -26.40 21.84 27.44
CA VAL A 369 -27.00 21.28 28.67
C VAL A 369 -26.18 21.50 29.92
N LYS A 370 -24.86 21.35 29.83
CA LYS A 370 -23.93 21.61 30.95
C LYS A 370 -22.56 21.80 30.33
N ASN A 371 -22.16 23.06 30.25
CA ASN A 371 -20.83 23.46 29.80
C ASN A 371 -20.12 24.19 30.95
N LYS A 372 -18.81 24.40 30.79
CA LYS A 372 -18.01 25.16 31.76
C LYS A 372 -18.11 26.67 31.56
N VAL A 373 -18.95 27.11 30.63
CA VAL A 373 -19.08 28.50 30.21
C VAL A 373 -20.13 29.18 31.09
N GLU A 374 -19.70 30.12 31.92
CA GLU A 374 -20.54 31.10 32.64
C GLU A 374 -21.74 30.57 33.46
N LYS A 375 -21.76 29.27 33.80
CA LYS A 375 -22.94 28.58 34.36
C LYS A 375 -24.19 28.67 33.46
N TRP A 376 -24.11 29.04 32.19
CA TRP A 376 -25.28 29.05 31.30
C TRP A 376 -25.58 27.65 30.78
N ASN A 377 -26.80 27.18 31.04
CA ASN A 377 -27.29 25.90 30.59
C ASN A 377 -28.79 25.95 30.26
N PHE A 378 -29.31 24.85 29.73
CA PHE A 378 -30.74 24.71 29.48
C PHE A 378 -31.61 24.86 30.73
N GLU A 379 -31.13 24.52 31.93
CA GLU A 379 -31.91 24.74 33.16
C GLU A 379 -32.16 26.24 33.37
N ASN A 380 -31.13 27.08 33.24
CA ASN A 380 -31.29 28.54 33.32
C ASN A 380 -32.13 29.11 32.16
N LEU A 381 -32.04 28.53 30.96
CA LEU A 381 -32.85 28.95 29.82
C LEU A 381 -34.34 28.65 30.07
N ILE A 382 -34.65 27.48 30.65
CA ILE A 382 -36.02 27.08 31.01
C ILE A 382 -36.54 27.96 32.16
N ASP A 383 -35.74 28.20 33.19
CA ASP A 383 -36.16 28.95 34.38
C ASP A 383 -36.34 30.45 34.11
N GLY A 384 -35.64 31.00 33.11
CA GLY A 384 -35.76 32.39 32.66
C GLY A 384 -36.64 32.60 31.42
N PHE A 385 -37.33 31.55 30.94
CA PHE A 385 -38.09 31.59 29.70
C PHE A 385 -39.37 32.42 29.82
N ASP A 386 -39.44 33.53 29.10
CA ASP A 386 -40.67 34.28 28.88
C ASP A 386 -41.32 33.87 27.54
N SER A 387 -42.43 33.14 27.66
CA SER A 387 -43.25 32.67 26.53
C SER A 387 -43.79 33.78 25.62
N GLN A 388 -43.69 35.07 25.97
CA GLN A 388 -44.09 36.16 25.08
C GLN A 388 -42.90 36.79 24.34
N ASN A 389 -41.73 36.88 24.95
CA ASN A 389 -40.64 37.73 24.48
C ASN A 389 -39.40 37.01 23.93
N ASP A 390 -39.25 35.70 24.17
CA ASP A 390 -38.02 34.96 23.80
C ASP A 390 -38.20 34.05 22.57
N ASP A 391 -38.20 34.65 21.36
CA ASP A 391 -38.42 33.95 20.08
C ASP A 391 -37.37 32.87 19.78
N LEU A 392 -36.10 33.14 20.11
CA LEU A 392 -35.02 32.18 19.90
C LEU A 392 -35.16 30.98 20.84
N ALA A 393 -35.46 31.21 22.12
CA ALA A 393 -35.68 30.12 23.08
C ALA A 393 -36.84 29.21 22.66
N LYS A 394 -37.96 29.79 22.17
CA LYS A 394 -39.07 29.02 21.57
C LYS A 394 -38.59 28.13 20.44
N LYS A 395 -37.85 28.68 19.48
CA LYS A 395 -37.34 27.92 18.33
C LYS A 395 -36.43 26.78 18.76
N ILE A 396 -35.54 27.03 19.72
CA ILE A 396 -34.67 25.99 20.31
C ILE A 396 -35.52 24.88 20.93
N PHE A 397 -36.50 25.23 21.78
CA PHE A 397 -37.36 24.24 22.45
C PHE A 397 -38.17 23.39 21.48
N MET A 398 -38.72 23.99 20.41
CA MET A 398 -39.44 23.26 19.37
C MET A 398 -38.53 22.29 18.62
N CYS A 399 -37.31 22.70 18.28
CA CYS A 399 -36.36 21.79 17.67
C CYS A 399 -35.93 20.67 18.62
N LEU A 400 -35.74 20.94 19.91
CA LEU A 400 -35.36 19.92 20.90
C LEU A 400 -36.42 18.83 21.09
N GLU A 401 -37.68 19.08 20.75
CA GLU A 401 -38.76 18.07 20.80
C GLU A 401 -38.44 16.84 19.95
N VAL A 402 -37.68 17.00 18.85
CA VAL A 402 -37.28 15.85 18.01
C VAL A 402 -36.37 14.86 18.76
N LEU A 403 -35.76 15.28 19.86
CA LEU A 403 -34.91 14.43 20.70
C LEU A 403 -35.69 13.74 21.83
N TYR A 404 -37.02 13.95 21.91
CA TYR A 404 -37.89 13.25 22.85
C TYR A 404 -38.12 11.79 22.42
N GLU A 405 -38.41 10.90 23.37
CA GLU A 405 -38.73 9.49 23.10
C GLU A 405 -39.92 9.36 22.13
N SER A 406 -39.77 8.54 21.10
CA SER A 406 -40.82 8.30 20.12
C SER A 406 -42.02 7.61 20.77
N VAL A 407 -43.23 8.08 20.49
CA VAL A 407 -44.49 7.56 21.05
C VAL A 407 -44.71 6.07 20.73
N ASN A 408 -44.08 5.58 19.66
CA ASN A 408 -44.21 4.19 19.19
C ASN A 408 -43.12 3.24 19.74
N ASP A 409 -42.21 3.72 20.60
CA ASP A 409 -41.15 2.89 21.16
C ASP A 409 -41.48 2.40 22.57
N GLN A 410 -41.91 1.14 22.66
CA GLN A 410 -42.25 0.49 23.93
C GLN A 410 -41.02 0.29 24.85
N LYS A 411 -39.79 0.44 24.33
CA LYS A 411 -38.54 0.28 25.09
C LYS A 411 -37.85 1.61 25.47
N GLY A 412 -38.30 2.74 24.94
CA GLY A 412 -37.70 4.06 25.21
C GLY A 412 -36.27 4.26 24.65
N GLU A 413 -35.92 3.52 23.61
CA GLU A 413 -34.58 3.48 22.98
C GLU A 413 -34.45 4.40 21.75
N LYS A 414 -35.54 4.98 21.23
CA LYS A 414 -35.61 5.83 20.04
C LYS A 414 -36.20 7.20 20.31
N THR A 415 -35.62 8.22 19.69
CA THR A 415 -36.15 9.59 19.67
C THR A 415 -37.04 9.79 18.44
N VAL A 416 -37.80 10.89 18.38
CA VAL A 416 -38.53 11.27 17.16
C VAL A 416 -37.56 11.40 15.97
N LEU A 417 -36.37 11.99 16.19
CA LEU A 417 -35.32 12.13 15.20
C LEU A 417 -34.81 10.77 14.72
N SER A 418 -34.46 9.84 15.61
CA SER A 418 -33.95 8.53 15.19
C SER A 418 -35.03 7.61 14.60
N ASN A 419 -36.30 7.88 14.93
CA ASN A 419 -37.44 7.21 14.29
C ASN A 419 -37.74 7.77 12.89
N TYR A 420 -37.63 9.08 12.73
CA TYR A 420 -37.89 9.78 11.48
C TYR A 420 -36.72 9.61 10.50
N PHE A 421 -35.50 9.83 10.94
CA PHE A 421 -34.29 9.74 10.12
C PHE A 421 -33.51 8.48 10.48
N TYR A 422 -33.46 7.51 9.57
CA TYR A 422 -32.70 6.29 9.82
C TYR A 422 -31.98 5.79 8.56
N ARG A 423 -30.85 5.13 8.79
CA ARG A 423 -30.06 4.46 7.75
C ARG A 423 -30.45 2.98 7.74
N ILE A 424 -30.66 2.41 6.56
CA ILE A 424 -31.02 0.99 6.47
C ILE A 424 -29.81 0.14 6.91
N ASP A 425 -30.09 -0.94 7.65
CA ASP A 425 -29.08 -1.88 8.14
C ASP A 425 -28.22 -2.45 7.01
N GLY A 426 -26.94 -2.65 7.30
CA GLY A 426 -25.95 -3.19 6.35
C GLY A 426 -24.57 -2.53 6.50
N TYR A 427 -24.52 -1.29 7.00
CA TYR A 427 -23.27 -0.60 7.27
C TYR A 427 -22.99 -0.44 8.77
N ASP A 428 -21.71 -0.39 9.14
CA ASP A 428 -21.24 -0.18 10.52
C ASP A 428 -21.52 1.23 11.08
N ASP A 429 -21.87 2.19 10.21
CA ASP A 429 -22.28 3.53 10.61
C ASP A 429 -23.74 3.62 11.13
N VAL A 430 -24.57 2.62 10.84
CA VAL A 430 -25.99 2.57 11.27
C VAL A 430 -26.08 2.59 12.80
N GLU A 431 -25.32 1.73 13.48
CA GLU A 431 -25.33 1.65 14.95
C GLU A 431 -24.92 2.98 15.58
N ILE A 432 -23.92 3.63 15.00
CA ILE A 432 -23.34 4.87 15.52
C ILE A 432 -24.31 6.02 15.40
N PHE A 433 -24.86 6.21 14.20
CA PHE A 433 -25.84 7.25 13.98
C PHE A 433 -27.10 7.02 14.82
N SER A 434 -27.58 5.77 14.90
CA SER A 434 -28.70 5.40 15.77
C SER A 434 -28.41 5.77 17.23
N LYS A 435 -27.23 5.43 17.74
CA LYS A 435 -26.81 5.81 19.11
C LYS A 435 -26.78 7.34 19.31
N ILE A 436 -26.26 8.11 18.35
CA ILE A 436 -26.20 9.58 18.44
C ILE A 436 -27.60 10.20 18.38
N TRP A 437 -28.42 9.85 17.38
CA TRP A 437 -29.76 10.40 17.22
C TRP A 437 -30.70 10.00 18.35
N SER A 438 -30.53 8.80 18.92
CA SER A 438 -31.28 8.33 20.09
C SER A 438 -30.79 8.85 21.44
N LEU A 439 -29.73 9.68 21.46
CA LEU A 439 -29.12 10.16 22.70
C LEU A 439 -28.71 8.97 23.61
N ASN A 440 -28.10 7.93 23.02
CA ASN A 440 -27.64 6.76 23.75
C ASN A 440 -26.17 6.91 24.16
N LYS A 441 -25.75 6.09 25.12
CA LYS A 441 -24.37 6.05 25.60
C LYS A 441 -23.42 5.68 24.46
N LEU A 442 -22.35 6.45 24.31
CA LEU A 442 -21.25 6.14 23.40
C LEU A 442 -20.09 5.52 24.17
N GLU A 443 -19.56 4.41 23.66
CA GLU A 443 -18.50 3.63 24.29
C GLU A 443 -17.11 4.10 23.84
N LYS A 444 -16.12 4.04 24.75
CA LYS A 444 -14.74 4.46 24.47
C LYS A 444 -14.09 3.63 23.34
N GLU A 445 -14.42 2.34 23.27
CA GLU A 445 -13.95 1.45 22.19
C GLU A 445 -14.29 1.98 20.79
N MET A 446 -15.39 2.71 20.65
CA MET A 446 -15.82 3.24 19.36
C MET A 446 -14.94 4.41 18.87
N LEU A 447 -14.30 5.16 19.79
CA LEU A 447 -13.23 6.11 19.46
C LEU A 447 -11.92 5.40 19.11
N GLU A 448 -11.63 4.28 19.79
CA GLU A 448 -10.40 3.49 19.59
C GLU A 448 -10.40 2.74 18.26
N LYS A 449 -11.57 2.30 17.78
CA LYS A 449 -11.78 1.71 16.45
C LYS A 449 -11.67 2.72 15.29
N GLU A 450 -11.25 3.96 15.56
CA GLU A 450 -11.08 5.06 14.60
C GLU A 450 -12.32 5.35 13.74
N ASN A 451 -13.53 5.18 14.27
CA ASN A 451 -14.72 5.46 13.49
C ASN A 451 -14.84 6.96 13.16
N ASN A 452 -14.95 7.27 11.86
CA ASN A 452 -14.94 8.64 11.36
C ASN A 452 -16.09 9.49 11.94
N ILE A 453 -17.29 8.92 12.08
CA ILE A 453 -18.48 9.66 12.55
C ILE A 453 -18.32 10.07 14.00
N ILE A 454 -17.88 9.15 14.87
CA ILE A 454 -17.67 9.46 16.29
C ILE A 454 -16.55 10.46 16.47
N LYS A 455 -15.45 10.29 15.72
CA LYS A 455 -14.34 11.23 15.73
C LYS A 455 -14.82 12.64 15.37
N ILE A 456 -15.58 12.77 14.28
CA ILE A 456 -16.17 14.02 13.82
C ILE A 456 -17.15 14.59 14.83
N PHE A 457 -18.04 13.77 15.37
CA PHE A 457 -19.03 14.21 16.36
C PHE A 457 -18.36 14.76 17.62
N VAL A 458 -17.32 14.09 18.12
CA VAL A 458 -16.53 14.58 19.25
C VAL A 458 -15.73 15.84 18.88
N ASP A 459 -15.18 15.91 17.67
CA ASP A 459 -14.47 17.09 17.17
C ASP A 459 -15.40 18.32 17.06
N ILE A 460 -16.66 18.15 16.66
CA ILE A 460 -17.68 19.21 16.67
C ILE A 460 -17.88 19.74 18.11
N ILE A 461 -18.01 18.86 19.10
CA ILE A 461 -18.20 19.27 20.51
C ILE A 461 -16.95 20.00 21.05
N ILE A 462 -15.75 19.51 20.71
CA ILE A 462 -14.49 20.19 21.05
C ILE A 462 -14.46 21.58 20.42
N TRP A 463 -14.81 21.68 19.15
CA TRP A 463 -14.85 22.94 18.43
C TRP A 463 -15.81 23.94 19.10
N PHE A 464 -17.01 23.51 19.53
CA PHE A 464 -17.91 24.37 20.29
C PHE A 464 -17.30 24.86 21.59
N ARG A 465 -16.62 23.99 22.34
CA ARG A 465 -15.95 24.37 23.59
C ARG A 465 -14.86 25.42 23.36
N GLU A 466 -14.13 25.31 22.26
CA GLU A 466 -13.02 26.21 21.93
C GLU A 466 -13.48 27.55 21.34
N ASN A 467 -14.64 27.59 20.68
CA ASN A 467 -15.11 28.77 19.93
C ASN A 467 -16.33 29.48 20.55
N LEU A 468 -17.08 28.82 21.44
CA LEU A 468 -18.26 29.36 22.09
C LEU A 468 -17.99 29.47 23.61
N THR A 469 -17.49 30.62 24.02
CA THR A 469 -16.93 30.88 25.36
C THR A 469 -17.79 31.75 26.26
N SER A 470 -18.89 32.30 25.75
CA SER A 470 -19.90 33.05 26.51
C SER A 470 -21.32 32.62 26.17
N LYS A 471 -22.28 32.96 27.03
CA LYS A 471 -23.71 32.75 26.75
C LYS A 471 -24.13 33.33 25.39
N ASP A 472 -23.70 34.56 25.10
CA ASP A 472 -24.10 35.27 23.89
C ASP A 472 -23.56 34.60 22.63
N GLU A 473 -22.33 34.06 22.68
CA GLU A 473 -21.77 33.29 21.56
C GLU A 473 -22.57 32.02 21.28
N ILE A 474 -23.01 31.32 22.33
CA ILE A 474 -23.84 30.12 22.18
C ILE A 474 -25.20 30.46 21.57
N LEU A 475 -25.87 31.50 22.09
CA LEU A 475 -27.17 31.93 21.56
C LEU A 475 -27.07 32.45 20.12
N ASN A 476 -26.00 33.19 19.79
CA ASN A 476 -25.75 33.64 18.43
C ASN A 476 -25.49 32.47 17.48
N PHE A 477 -24.76 31.45 17.92
CA PHE A 477 -24.55 30.25 17.13
C PHE A 477 -25.87 29.50 16.90
N TRP A 478 -26.70 29.33 17.93
CA TRP A 478 -28.05 28.76 17.79
C TRP A 478 -28.89 29.52 16.77
N LYS A 479 -28.91 30.86 16.87
CA LYS A 479 -29.64 31.72 15.94
C LYS A 479 -29.15 31.53 14.50
N SER A 480 -27.83 31.59 14.29
CA SER A 480 -27.24 31.40 12.95
C SER A 480 -27.48 30.00 12.39
N PHE A 481 -27.35 28.97 13.23
CA PHE A 481 -27.59 27.59 12.83
C PHE A 481 -29.04 27.36 12.40
N LEU A 482 -30.00 27.88 13.17
CA LEU A 482 -31.43 27.68 12.95
C LEU A 482 -31.99 28.55 11.82
N GLU A 483 -31.59 29.82 11.73
CA GLU A 483 -32.24 30.83 10.87
C GLU A 483 -31.48 31.18 9.59
N ASN A 484 -30.16 30.99 9.56
CA ASN A 484 -29.31 31.46 8.46
C ASN A 484 -28.88 30.35 7.50
N ILE A 485 -29.21 29.10 7.78
CA ILE A 485 -28.89 27.96 6.91
C ILE A 485 -30.14 27.52 6.15
N TYR A 486 -30.04 27.48 4.82
CA TYR A 486 -31.12 27.10 3.92
C TYR A 486 -30.72 25.97 2.98
N PHE A 487 -31.68 25.14 2.61
CA PHE A 487 -31.52 24.12 1.57
C PHE A 487 -32.85 23.87 0.86
N THR A 488 -32.77 23.38 -0.37
CA THR A 488 -33.94 22.90 -1.11
C THR A 488 -34.19 21.44 -0.76
N PHE A 489 -35.44 21.07 -0.53
CA PHE A 489 -35.89 19.70 -0.31
C PHE A 489 -36.79 19.33 -1.48
N THR A 490 -36.32 18.43 -2.34
CA THR A 490 -36.99 18.02 -3.58
C THR A 490 -37.47 16.59 -3.42
N ASN A 491 -38.79 16.42 -3.33
CA ASN A 491 -39.43 15.12 -3.32
C ASN A 491 -39.94 14.77 -4.72
N LEU A 492 -39.56 13.59 -5.19
CA LEU A 492 -39.90 13.08 -6.51
C LEU A 492 -40.84 11.88 -6.39
N LYS A 493 -41.81 11.78 -7.30
CA LYS A 493 -42.78 10.69 -7.38
C LYS A 493 -42.64 9.95 -8.70
N ASP A 494 -42.95 8.66 -8.70
CA ASP A 494 -42.99 7.80 -9.90
C ASP A 494 -41.67 7.75 -10.69
N ILE A 495 -40.53 7.72 -9.99
CA ILE A 495 -39.19 7.63 -10.58
C ILE A 495 -38.43 6.45 -9.95
N ASN A 496 -37.75 5.65 -10.78
CA ASN A 496 -36.81 4.63 -10.29
C ASN A 496 -35.62 5.34 -9.60
N GLU A 497 -35.44 5.05 -8.31
CA GLU A 497 -34.48 5.70 -7.45
C GLU A 497 -33.01 5.42 -7.79
N PHE A 498 -32.70 4.21 -8.24
CA PHE A 498 -31.35 3.78 -8.63
C PHE A 498 -30.91 4.50 -9.91
N ASP A 499 -31.82 4.59 -10.86
CA ASP A 499 -31.64 5.23 -12.14
C ASP A 499 -31.35 6.74 -11.98
N LEU A 500 -32.05 7.38 -11.04
CA LEU A 500 -31.81 8.77 -10.66
C LEU A 500 -30.49 8.91 -9.88
N PHE A 501 -30.21 8.01 -8.94
CA PHE A 501 -28.98 7.99 -8.17
C PHE A 501 -27.74 7.92 -9.06
N GLU A 502 -27.73 7.00 -10.03
CA GLU A 502 -26.60 6.81 -10.96
C GLU A 502 -26.34 8.08 -11.79
N ARG A 503 -27.41 8.73 -12.27
CA ARG A 503 -27.31 10.00 -13.03
C ARG A 503 -26.80 11.17 -12.19
N MET A 504 -27.13 11.22 -10.89
CA MET A 504 -26.73 12.33 -10.01
C MET A 504 -25.32 12.16 -9.42
N ASN A 505 -24.82 10.93 -9.31
CA ASN A 505 -23.49 10.63 -8.75
C ASN A 505 -22.29 11.04 -9.62
N THR A 506 -22.50 11.89 -10.61
CA THR A 506 -21.45 12.42 -11.49
C THR A 506 -20.72 13.64 -10.91
N THR A 507 -21.02 14.08 -9.68
CA THR A 507 -20.44 15.33 -9.13
C THR A 507 -19.85 15.22 -7.72
N GLN A 508 -18.82 16.06 -7.50
CA GLN A 508 -18.01 16.33 -6.30
C GLN A 508 -17.22 15.18 -5.66
N VAL A 509 -17.80 13.99 -5.42
CA VAL A 509 -17.02 12.79 -4.99
C VAL A 509 -17.69 11.53 -5.55
N PRO A 510 -17.22 11.00 -6.70
CA PRO A 510 -17.87 9.89 -7.38
C PRO A 510 -17.74 8.59 -6.58
N LEU A 511 -18.79 7.77 -6.62
CA LEU A 511 -18.74 6.38 -6.16
C LEU A 511 -17.77 5.56 -7.02
N SER A 512 -17.21 4.50 -6.44
CA SER A 512 -16.49 3.52 -7.25
C SER A 512 -17.48 2.76 -8.14
N ALA A 513 -17.01 2.25 -9.28
CA ALA A 513 -17.83 1.40 -10.14
C ALA A 513 -18.37 0.18 -9.40
N ILE A 514 -17.64 -0.38 -8.43
CA ILE A 514 -18.10 -1.53 -7.64
C ILE A 514 -19.26 -1.12 -6.71
N ASP A 515 -19.21 0.08 -6.12
CA ASP A 515 -20.31 0.60 -5.30
C ASP A 515 -21.58 0.80 -6.14
N LEU A 516 -21.44 1.30 -7.37
CA LEU A 516 -22.57 1.44 -8.30
C LEU A 516 -23.14 0.09 -8.74
N ILE A 517 -22.28 -0.92 -8.92
CA ILE A 517 -22.70 -2.28 -9.31
C ILE A 517 -23.48 -2.97 -8.20
N LYS A 518 -23.05 -2.80 -6.94
CA LYS A 518 -23.79 -3.29 -5.77
C LYS A 518 -25.26 -2.88 -5.85
N ASN A 519 -25.49 -1.61 -6.19
CA ASN A 519 -26.81 -1.01 -6.22
C ASN A 519 -27.66 -1.59 -7.35
N ARG A 520 -27.08 -1.77 -8.53
CA ARG A 520 -27.79 -2.41 -9.65
C ARG A 520 -28.11 -3.87 -9.42
N ILE A 521 -27.20 -4.63 -8.77
CA ILE A 521 -27.49 -6.01 -8.40
C ILE A 521 -28.67 -6.04 -7.44
N PHE A 522 -28.66 -5.17 -6.40
CA PHE A 522 -29.74 -5.11 -5.43
C PHE A 522 -31.09 -4.77 -6.10
N ASP A 523 -31.14 -3.71 -6.91
CA ASP A 523 -32.32 -3.28 -7.68
C ASP A 523 -32.89 -4.41 -8.56
N PHE A 524 -32.02 -5.10 -9.30
CA PHE A 524 -32.44 -6.21 -10.18
C PHE A 524 -33.17 -7.34 -9.44
N TYR A 525 -32.73 -7.67 -8.22
CA TYR A 525 -33.38 -8.72 -7.43
C TYR A 525 -34.61 -8.20 -6.68
N GLU A 526 -34.62 -6.94 -6.24
CA GLU A 526 -35.78 -6.32 -5.59
C GLU A 526 -36.98 -6.22 -6.57
N GLU A 527 -36.73 -5.88 -7.84
CA GLU A 527 -37.76 -5.84 -8.90
C GLU A 527 -38.39 -7.21 -9.21
N LYS A 528 -37.74 -8.32 -8.85
CA LYS A 528 -38.24 -9.69 -9.10
C LYS A 528 -39.17 -10.21 -8.00
N ASP A 529 -39.75 -9.33 -7.18
CA ASP A 529 -40.59 -9.65 -6.02
C ASP A 529 -39.87 -10.51 -4.94
N GLU A 530 -38.54 -10.62 -4.99
CA GLU A 530 -37.75 -11.21 -3.91
C GLU A 530 -37.55 -10.15 -2.82
N LYS A 531 -38.19 -10.35 -1.66
CA LYS A 531 -37.85 -9.56 -0.46
C LYS A 531 -36.45 -9.91 0.02
N ILE A 532 -35.46 -9.14 -0.41
CA ILE A 532 -34.08 -9.30 0.02
C ILE A 532 -33.88 -8.66 1.39
N ASP A 533 -33.28 -9.40 2.32
CA ASP A 533 -32.75 -8.80 3.54
C ASP A 533 -31.50 -7.97 3.21
N GLN A 534 -31.65 -6.64 3.27
CA GLN A 534 -30.62 -5.68 2.86
C GLN A 534 -29.32 -5.86 3.65
N LYS A 535 -29.43 -6.17 4.95
CA LYS A 535 -28.27 -6.39 5.82
C LYS A 535 -27.48 -7.62 5.36
N SER A 536 -28.15 -8.75 5.18
CA SER A 536 -27.54 -9.98 4.69
C SER A 536 -26.91 -9.79 3.30
N PHE A 537 -27.58 -9.06 2.42
CA PHE A 537 -27.03 -8.71 1.11
C PHE A 537 -25.73 -7.88 1.23
N GLN A 538 -25.74 -6.81 2.03
CA GLN A 538 -24.57 -5.95 2.24
C GLN A 538 -23.40 -6.71 2.86
N GLU A 539 -23.65 -7.49 3.92
CA GLU A 539 -22.62 -8.29 4.58
C GLU A 539 -22.00 -9.32 3.63
N LEU A 540 -22.83 -9.96 2.80
CA LEU A 540 -22.37 -10.92 1.81
C LEU A 540 -21.57 -10.24 0.69
N PHE A 541 -22.06 -9.10 0.17
CA PHE A 541 -21.37 -8.30 -0.84
C PHE A 541 -20.00 -7.83 -0.33
N ASP A 542 -19.94 -7.30 0.89
CA ASP A 542 -18.67 -6.84 1.49
C ASP A 542 -17.69 -7.99 1.66
N LYS A 543 -18.17 -9.14 2.15
CA LYS A 543 -17.37 -10.34 2.38
C LYS A 543 -16.84 -10.96 1.09
N LYS A 544 -17.67 -11.06 0.05
CA LYS A 544 -17.37 -11.77 -1.20
C LYS A 544 -16.73 -10.88 -2.25
N ILE A 545 -17.00 -9.59 -2.26
CA ILE A 545 -16.59 -8.65 -3.32
C ILE A 545 -15.69 -7.56 -2.73
N MET A 546 -16.21 -6.66 -1.88
CA MET A 546 -15.47 -5.45 -1.49
C MET A 546 -14.13 -5.77 -0.82
N LYS A 547 -14.11 -6.73 0.12
CA LYS A 547 -12.90 -7.09 0.87
C LYS A 547 -11.73 -7.55 -0.02
N LYS A 548 -11.99 -8.02 -1.25
CA LYS A 548 -10.96 -8.44 -2.20
C LYS A 548 -10.22 -7.26 -2.83
N PHE A 549 -10.88 -6.11 -2.94
CA PHE A 549 -10.29 -4.88 -3.47
C PHE A 549 -9.57 -4.04 -2.41
N LEU A 550 -9.95 -4.18 -1.14
CA LEU A 550 -9.39 -3.38 -0.04
C LEU A 550 -7.95 -3.76 0.28
N SER A 551 -7.06 -2.78 0.28
CA SER A 551 -5.67 -2.91 0.70
C SER A 551 -5.55 -2.96 2.24
N LYS A 552 -4.56 -3.69 2.76
CA LYS A 552 -4.32 -3.84 4.22
C LYS A 552 -4.05 -2.51 4.96
N LYS A 553 -3.82 -1.41 4.24
CA LYS A 553 -3.51 -0.08 4.81
C LYS A 553 -4.61 0.96 4.56
N GLY A 554 -5.71 0.58 3.90
CA GLY A 554 -6.77 1.53 3.54
C GLY A 554 -6.30 2.63 2.57
N ASP A 555 -5.37 2.31 1.66
CA ASP A 555 -4.95 3.26 0.63
C ASP A 555 -5.98 3.30 -0.50
N ASN A 556 -6.93 4.24 -0.40
CA ASN A 556 -8.02 4.40 -1.37
C ASN A 556 -7.54 4.49 -2.83
N ASN A 557 -6.34 5.02 -3.10
CA ASN A 557 -5.82 5.11 -4.45
C ASN A 557 -5.39 3.74 -5.00
N GLN A 558 -4.85 2.86 -4.14
CA GLN A 558 -4.52 1.48 -4.53
C GLN A 558 -5.79 0.66 -4.77
N ASP A 559 -6.80 0.84 -3.94
CA ASP A 559 -8.07 0.12 -4.05
C ASP A 559 -8.78 0.50 -5.37
N LEU A 560 -8.83 1.80 -5.71
CA LEU A 560 -9.36 2.27 -6.99
C LEU A 560 -8.56 1.73 -8.19
N LYS A 561 -7.23 1.62 -8.07
CA LYS A 561 -6.39 1.04 -9.11
C LYS A 561 -6.72 -0.43 -9.35
N LYS A 562 -6.86 -1.22 -8.28
CA LYS A 562 -7.26 -2.64 -8.35
C LYS A 562 -8.62 -2.82 -9.01
N ILE A 563 -9.60 -1.97 -8.66
CA ILE A 563 -10.92 -1.96 -9.30
C ILE A 563 -10.79 -1.70 -10.80
N LYS A 564 -10.05 -0.67 -11.21
CA LYS A 564 -9.86 -0.34 -12.64
C LYS A 564 -9.17 -1.46 -13.42
N GLU A 565 -8.20 -2.13 -12.82
CA GLU A 565 -7.52 -3.29 -13.42
C GLU A 565 -8.49 -4.46 -13.63
N PHE A 566 -9.35 -4.76 -12.65
CA PHE A 566 -10.39 -5.79 -12.78
C PHE A 566 -11.46 -5.42 -13.83
N LEU A 567 -11.93 -4.17 -13.87
CA LEU A 567 -12.91 -3.74 -14.87
C LEU A 567 -12.36 -3.83 -16.30
N ARG A 568 -11.07 -3.52 -16.50
CA ARG A 568 -10.40 -3.70 -17.79
C ARG A 568 -10.32 -5.18 -18.16
N TYR A 569 -10.02 -6.05 -17.19
CA TYR A 569 -10.07 -7.49 -17.39
C TYR A 569 -11.44 -7.94 -17.90
N ILE A 570 -12.53 -7.57 -17.21
CA ILE A 570 -13.89 -7.90 -17.65
C ILE A 570 -14.17 -7.34 -19.06
N SER A 571 -13.81 -6.08 -19.32
CA SER A 571 -14.01 -5.48 -20.64
C SER A 571 -13.25 -6.19 -21.76
N SER A 572 -12.12 -6.84 -21.48
CA SER A 572 -11.37 -7.63 -22.46
C SER A 572 -11.94 -9.04 -22.65
N ILE A 573 -12.48 -9.65 -21.59
CA ILE A 573 -13.09 -10.99 -21.68
C ILE A 573 -14.56 -10.98 -22.06
N TYR A 574 -15.23 -9.83 -22.11
CA TYR A 574 -16.64 -9.71 -22.50
C TYR A 574 -16.79 -8.64 -23.58
N ASP A 575 -16.98 -9.08 -24.83
CA ASP A 575 -16.92 -8.24 -26.02
C ASP A 575 -18.33 -7.71 -26.33
N ILE A 576 -18.68 -6.57 -25.74
CA ILE A 576 -19.92 -5.84 -26.04
C ILE A 576 -19.59 -4.73 -27.02
N SER A 577 -20.34 -4.65 -28.11
CA SER A 577 -20.20 -3.56 -29.06
C SER A 577 -20.57 -2.23 -28.38
N ASP A 578 -19.81 -1.16 -28.66
CA ASP A 578 -20.12 0.16 -28.10
C ASP A 578 -21.52 0.69 -28.51
N ASN A 579 -22.17 0.06 -29.50
CA ASN A 579 -23.52 0.37 -29.97
C ASN A 579 -24.63 -0.30 -29.13
N GLU A 580 -24.36 -1.44 -28.48
CA GLU A 580 -25.32 -2.11 -27.59
C GLU A 580 -25.42 -1.42 -26.22
N VAL A 581 -24.34 -0.74 -25.82
CA VAL A 581 -24.35 0.14 -24.66
C VAL A 581 -24.84 1.51 -25.12
N LYS A 582 -25.99 2.01 -24.63
CA LYS A 582 -26.56 3.33 -24.97
C LYS A 582 -25.71 4.51 -24.42
N LEU A 583 -24.41 4.54 -24.75
CA LEU A 583 -23.43 5.51 -24.25
C LEU A 583 -23.46 6.79 -25.09
N LYS A 584 -23.31 7.93 -24.41
CA LYS A 584 -23.04 9.20 -25.07
C LYS A 584 -21.54 9.34 -25.33
N SER A 585 -21.16 10.06 -26.38
CA SER A 585 -19.75 10.35 -26.68
C SER A 585 -19.03 11.11 -25.55
N SER A 586 -19.78 11.79 -24.69
CA SER A 586 -19.30 12.53 -23.52
C SER A 586 -19.01 11.68 -22.28
N ASP A 587 -19.38 10.40 -22.26
CA ASP A 587 -19.25 9.57 -21.06
C ASP A 587 -17.80 9.21 -20.78
N SER A 588 -17.39 9.29 -19.50
CA SER A 588 -16.02 8.98 -19.08
C SER A 588 -15.68 7.51 -19.31
N THR A 589 -14.39 7.20 -19.51
CA THR A 589 -13.92 5.81 -19.69
C THR A 589 -14.34 4.90 -18.53
N ASP A 590 -14.37 5.42 -17.29
CA ASP A 590 -14.77 4.67 -16.12
C ASP A 590 -16.27 4.30 -16.16
N MET A 591 -17.14 5.19 -16.65
CA MET A 591 -18.58 4.89 -16.86
C MET A 591 -18.77 3.82 -17.94
N LYS A 592 -18.02 3.88 -19.04
CA LYS A 592 -18.10 2.85 -20.09
C LYS A 592 -17.75 1.46 -19.55
N LEU A 593 -16.68 1.37 -18.76
CA LEU A 593 -16.26 0.13 -18.11
C LEU A 593 -17.30 -0.38 -17.11
N TYR A 594 -17.92 0.53 -16.34
CA TYR A 594 -19.02 0.19 -15.44
C TYR A 594 -20.21 -0.43 -16.18
N PHE A 595 -20.69 0.17 -17.26
CA PHE A 595 -21.83 -0.37 -18.01
C PHE A 595 -21.53 -1.73 -18.63
N LYS A 596 -20.34 -1.92 -19.22
CA LYS A 596 -19.91 -3.22 -19.74
C LYS A 596 -19.87 -4.28 -18.63
N PHE A 597 -19.39 -3.90 -17.45
CA PHE A 597 -19.37 -4.79 -16.29
C PHE A 597 -20.77 -5.16 -15.81
N TRP A 598 -21.73 -4.23 -15.79
CA TRP A 598 -23.12 -4.54 -15.43
C TRP A 598 -23.74 -5.57 -16.39
N ILE A 599 -23.56 -5.38 -17.69
CA ILE A 599 -24.08 -6.31 -18.71
C ILE A 599 -23.46 -7.69 -18.52
N TYR A 600 -22.13 -7.77 -18.33
CA TYR A 600 -21.45 -9.03 -17.99
C TYR A 600 -22.06 -9.71 -16.76
N ILE A 601 -22.33 -8.96 -15.68
CA ILE A 601 -22.95 -9.53 -14.48
C ILE A 601 -24.33 -10.11 -14.80
N LYS A 602 -25.16 -9.38 -15.55
CA LYS A 602 -26.49 -9.86 -15.90
C LYS A 602 -26.44 -11.14 -16.73
N ASP A 603 -25.57 -11.19 -17.72
CA ASP A 603 -25.57 -12.25 -18.74
C ASP A 603 -24.74 -13.48 -18.35
N GLU A 604 -23.64 -13.29 -17.59
CA GLU A 604 -22.69 -14.38 -17.26
C GLU A 604 -22.64 -14.73 -15.76
N ILE A 605 -23.10 -13.84 -14.86
CA ILE A 605 -23.03 -14.08 -13.41
C ILE A 605 -24.41 -14.44 -12.85
N ILE A 606 -25.43 -13.63 -13.15
CA ILE A 606 -26.79 -13.74 -12.62
C ILE A 606 -27.59 -14.80 -13.38
N TYR A 607 -27.45 -14.85 -14.70
CA TYR A 607 -28.14 -15.83 -15.54
C TYR A 607 -27.33 -17.12 -15.63
N ASP A 608 -27.96 -18.24 -15.28
CA ASP A 608 -27.43 -19.56 -15.54
C ASP A 608 -27.90 -20.04 -16.91
N LYS A 609 -26.95 -20.30 -17.80
CA LYS A 609 -27.22 -20.74 -19.18
C LYS A 609 -27.60 -22.21 -19.25
N ASP A 610 -27.11 -23.04 -18.33
CA ASP A 610 -27.38 -24.48 -18.32
C ASP A 610 -28.76 -24.76 -17.72
N GLU A 611 -29.14 -23.99 -16.69
CA GLU A 611 -30.45 -24.11 -16.04
C GLU A 611 -31.52 -23.17 -16.65
N GLU A 612 -31.15 -22.34 -17.62
CA GLU A 612 -31.97 -21.29 -18.26
C GLU A 612 -32.74 -20.42 -17.26
N LYS A 613 -32.12 -20.10 -16.11
CA LYS A 613 -32.79 -19.38 -15.03
C LYS A 613 -31.89 -18.36 -14.34
N THR A 614 -32.54 -17.44 -13.63
CA THR A 614 -31.83 -16.49 -12.75
C THR A 614 -31.40 -17.18 -11.46
N LEU A 615 -30.12 -17.08 -11.13
CA LEU A 615 -29.58 -17.57 -9.86
C LEU A 615 -30.05 -16.68 -8.71
N PRO A 616 -30.26 -17.24 -7.50
CA PRO A 616 -30.44 -16.44 -6.29
C PRO A 616 -29.27 -15.48 -6.03
N TYR A 617 -29.53 -14.35 -5.38
CA TYR A 617 -28.52 -13.30 -5.20
C TYR A 617 -27.25 -13.79 -4.47
N ASP A 618 -27.38 -14.70 -3.50
CA ASP A 618 -26.25 -15.22 -2.74
C ASP A 618 -25.32 -16.08 -3.60
N GLN A 619 -25.88 -16.85 -4.53
CA GLN A 619 -25.14 -17.62 -5.52
C GLN A 619 -24.49 -16.71 -6.57
N ALA A 620 -25.20 -15.69 -7.06
CA ALA A 620 -24.63 -14.72 -7.99
C ALA A 620 -23.47 -13.92 -7.37
N LEU A 621 -23.61 -13.47 -6.12
CA LEU A 621 -22.54 -12.79 -5.37
C LEU A 621 -21.34 -13.72 -5.11
N LYS A 622 -21.60 -15.01 -4.86
CA LYS A 622 -20.54 -16.02 -4.75
C LYS A 622 -19.79 -16.15 -6.08
N ARG A 623 -20.50 -16.34 -7.20
CA ARG A 623 -19.91 -16.49 -8.55
C ARG A 623 -19.08 -15.27 -8.95
N LEU A 624 -19.58 -14.06 -8.71
CA LEU A 624 -18.82 -12.83 -8.93
C LEU A 624 -17.58 -12.75 -8.02
N GLY A 625 -17.73 -13.10 -6.75
CA GLY A 625 -16.62 -13.15 -5.80
C GLY A 625 -15.53 -14.15 -6.20
N ASP A 626 -15.90 -15.29 -6.75
CA ASP A 626 -14.99 -16.32 -7.24
C ASP A 626 -14.25 -15.85 -8.51
N GLU A 627 -14.93 -15.15 -9.42
CA GLU A 627 -14.30 -14.50 -10.58
C GLU A 627 -13.24 -13.46 -10.15
N ILE A 628 -13.59 -12.60 -9.19
CA ILE A 628 -12.65 -11.61 -8.62
C ILE A 628 -11.48 -12.31 -7.93
N LYS A 629 -11.74 -13.41 -7.20
CA LYS A 629 -10.70 -14.16 -6.50
C LYS A 629 -9.71 -14.77 -7.50
N LEU A 630 -10.21 -15.39 -8.58
CA LEU A 630 -9.36 -15.95 -9.64
C LEU A 630 -8.50 -14.87 -10.31
N PHE A 631 -9.09 -13.70 -10.58
CA PHE A 631 -8.34 -12.56 -11.10
C PHE A 631 -7.17 -12.16 -10.20
N PHE A 632 -7.40 -11.97 -8.89
CA PHE A 632 -6.32 -11.61 -7.97
C PHE A 632 -5.32 -12.73 -7.72
N GLU A 633 -5.79 -13.99 -7.71
CA GLU A 633 -4.91 -15.15 -7.58
C GLU A 633 -3.94 -15.24 -8.77
N VAL A 634 -4.34 -14.84 -9.97
CA VAL A 634 -3.43 -14.77 -11.14
C VAL A 634 -2.59 -13.48 -11.11
N LEU A 635 -3.18 -12.34 -10.75
CA LEU A 635 -2.51 -11.03 -10.78
C LEU A 635 -1.36 -10.92 -9.76
N GLU A 636 -1.51 -11.51 -8.58
CA GLU A 636 -0.59 -11.33 -7.45
C GLU A 636 0.33 -12.55 -7.26
N PRO A 637 1.65 -12.46 -7.57
CA PRO A 637 2.61 -13.56 -7.39
C PRO A 637 2.57 -14.23 -6.02
N SER A 638 2.32 -13.46 -4.98
CA SER A 638 2.20 -13.94 -3.62
C SER A 638 1.07 -14.97 -3.39
N GLU A 639 0.09 -15.04 -4.28
CA GLU A 639 -1.04 -15.96 -4.19
C GLU A 639 -0.77 -17.31 -4.89
N TYR A 640 0.23 -17.37 -5.78
CA TYR A 640 0.53 -18.58 -6.54
C TYR A 640 1.99 -19.07 -6.51
N SER A 641 2.92 -18.30 -5.93
CA SER A 641 4.35 -18.60 -6.01
C SER A 641 5.08 -18.79 -4.67
N LYS A 642 4.38 -18.71 -3.52
CA LYS A 642 5.01 -18.71 -2.19
C LYS A 642 5.45 -20.10 -1.75
N ASN A 643 4.66 -21.13 -2.03
CA ASN A 643 4.95 -22.50 -1.63
C ASN A 643 4.37 -23.51 -2.62
N LYS A 644 4.83 -24.76 -2.53
CA LYS A 644 4.44 -25.86 -3.42
C LYS A 644 3.00 -26.33 -3.26
N ASP A 645 2.30 -25.87 -2.22
CA ASP A 645 0.92 -26.26 -1.95
C ASP A 645 -0.10 -25.38 -2.67
N GLN A 646 0.31 -24.21 -3.17
CA GLN A 646 -0.55 -23.34 -3.99
C GLN A 646 -0.85 -23.98 -5.34
N ARG A 647 -2.13 -23.94 -5.77
CA ARG A 647 -2.62 -24.70 -6.93
C ARG A 647 -2.01 -24.28 -8.27
N PHE A 648 -1.56 -23.04 -8.43
CA PHE A 648 -0.86 -22.57 -9.64
C PHE A 648 0.67 -22.53 -9.51
N TYR A 649 1.24 -23.12 -8.45
CA TYR A 649 2.68 -23.16 -8.26
C TYR A 649 3.42 -23.77 -9.45
N PHE A 650 2.83 -24.81 -10.06
CA PHE A 650 3.40 -25.57 -11.17
C PHE A 650 3.54 -24.80 -12.50
N ILE A 651 2.89 -23.62 -12.62
CA ILE A 651 2.96 -22.67 -13.75
C ILE A 651 3.36 -21.25 -13.30
N SER A 652 3.82 -21.11 -12.05
CA SER A 652 4.10 -19.81 -11.44
C SER A 652 5.18 -19.01 -12.16
N ASP A 653 6.11 -19.70 -12.80
CA ASP A 653 7.17 -19.19 -13.68
C ASP A 653 6.61 -18.48 -14.92
N TYR A 654 5.69 -19.14 -15.63
CA TYR A 654 5.04 -18.57 -16.80
C TYR A 654 4.18 -17.37 -16.42
N LEU A 655 3.39 -17.50 -15.35
CA LEU A 655 2.55 -16.43 -14.83
C LEU A 655 3.39 -15.22 -14.41
N TYR A 656 4.45 -15.44 -13.63
CA TYR A 656 5.35 -14.37 -13.20
C TYR A 656 5.98 -13.64 -14.39
N THR A 657 6.41 -14.38 -15.41
CA THR A 657 7.01 -13.80 -16.61
C THR A 657 6.03 -12.92 -17.37
N LEU A 658 4.82 -13.44 -17.63
CA LEU A 658 3.81 -12.76 -18.44
C LEU A 658 3.22 -11.55 -17.71
N ILE A 659 3.15 -11.59 -16.38
CA ILE A 659 2.44 -10.58 -15.57
C ILE A 659 3.41 -9.51 -15.04
N SER A 660 4.62 -9.86 -14.58
CA SER A 660 5.52 -8.92 -13.89
C SER A 660 5.95 -7.72 -14.74
N TYR A 661 6.06 -7.91 -16.06
CA TYR A 661 6.61 -6.91 -16.98
C TYR A 661 5.56 -6.10 -17.76
N LYS A 662 4.28 -6.51 -17.79
CA LYS A 662 3.17 -5.80 -18.50
C LYS A 662 1.83 -5.80 -17.75
N LYS A 663 1.90 -6.07 -16.44
CA LYS A 663 0.97 -5.92 -15.30
C LYS A 663 -0.54 -6.09 -15.41
N THR A 664 -1.15 -6.32 -16.57
CA THR A 664 -2.53 -6.83 -16.68
C THR A 664 -2.88 -7.36 -18.06
N LEU A 665 -2.11 -6.98 -19.08
CA LEU A 665 -2.46 -7.22 -20.49
C LEU A 665 -2.76 -8.69 -20.82
N TYR A 666 -1.96 -9.62 -20.30
CA TYR A 666 -2.10 -11.06 -20.58
C TYR A 666 -3.08 -11.77 -19.64
N ILE A 667 -3.57 -11.11 -18.58
CA ILE A 667 -4.45 -11.73 -17.59
C ILE A 667 -5.75 -12.25 -18.21
N PRO A 668 -6.46 -11.48 -19.07
CA PRO A 668 -7.63 -12.00 -19.77
C PRO A 668 -7.35 -13.33 -20.51
N LEU A 669 -6.23 -13.41 -21.21
CA LEU A 669 -5.86 -14.59 -21.99
C LEU A 669 -5.51 -15.78 -21.09
N ILE A 670 -4.72 -15.53 -20.04
CA ILE A 670 -4.32 -16.54 -19.08
C ILE A 670 -5.55 -17.14 -18.39
N ILE A 671 -6.46 -16.30 -17.89
CA ILE A 671 -7.66 -16.78 -17.22
C ILE A 671 -8.57 -17.54 -18.18
N GLN A 672 -8.71 -17.09 -19.43
CA GLN A 672 -9.47 -17.82 -20.45
C GLN A 672 -8.88 -19.22 -20.70
N ILE A 673 -7.55 -19.33 -20.80
CA ILE A 673 -6.86 -20.62 -20.95
C ILE A 673 -7.11 -21.51 -19.75
N LEU A 674 -6.98 -20.97 -18.53
CA LEU A 674 -7.22 -21.72 -17.30
C LEU A 674 -8.66 -22.24 -17.24
N LYS A 675 -9.66 -21.40 -17.54
CA LYS A 675 -11.08 -21.81 -17.58
C LYS A 675 -11.33 -22.88 -18.63
N THR A 676 -10.73 -22.74 -19.82
CA THR A 676 -10.94 -23.69 -20.93
C THR A 676 -10.31 -25.07 -20.64
N GLN A 677 -9.10 -25.10 -20.07
CA GLN A 677 -8.37 -26.35 -19.82
C GLN A 677 -8.83 -27.09 -18.56
N LEU A 678 -9.25 -26.36 -17.53
CA LEU A 678 -9.64 -26.96 -16.23
C LEU A 678 -11.16 -27.10 -16.07
N GLY A 679 -11.95 -26.32 -16.82
CA GLY A 679 -13.40 -26.19 -16.64
C GLY A 679 -13.78 -25.31 -15.46
N GLU A 680 -14.98 -24.70 -15.51
CA GLU A 680 -15.45 -23.76 -14.49
C GLU A 680 -15.58 -24.40 -13.09
N ASN A 681 -16.00 -25.66 -13.01
CA ASN A 681 -16.17 -26.34 -11.73
C ASN A 681 -14.83 -26.47 -10.97
N LYS A 682 -13.76 -26.90 -11.64
CA LYS A 682 -12.44 -27.08 -11.01
C LYS A 682 -11.73 -25.75 -10.78
N ILE A 683 -11.83 -24.79 -11.72
CA ILE A 683 -11.11 -23.51 -11.60
C ILE A 683 -11.61 -22.66 -10.42
N PHE A 684 -12.85 -22.83 -9.98
CA PHE A 684 -13.39 -22.14 -8.80
C PHE A 684 -13.28 -22.94 -7.49
N GLU A 685 -12.71 -24.16 -7.52
CA GLU A 685 -12.27 -24.87 -6.32
C GLU A 685 -10.88 -24.37 -5.88
N PHE A 686 -10.86 -23.32 -5.08
CA PHE A 686 -9.61 -22.67 -4.67
C PHE A 686 -8.75 -23.47 -3.70
N ASP A 687 -9.34 -24.44 -2.99
CA ASP A 687 -8.67 -25.22 -1.95
C ASP A 687 -8.18 -26.59 -2.46
N SER A 688 -8.49 -26.96 -3.71
CA SER A 688 -8.04 -28.21 -4.33
C SER A 688 -6.77 -27.99 -5.18
N LYS A 689 -5.87 -28.99 -5.16
CA LYS A 689 -4.72 -29.04 -6.07
C LYS A 689 -5.16 -29.52 -7.45
N ILE A 690 -4.49 -29.03 -8.48
CA ILE A 690 -4.66 -29.53 -9.84
C ILE A 690 -3.73 -30.75 -9.99
N GLU A 691 -4.32 -31.95 -10.08
CA GLU A 691 -3.56 -33.20 -10.06
C GLU A 691 -3.45 -33.91 -11.42
N ASN A 692 -4.31 -33.58 -12.38
CA ASN A 692 -4.34 -34.26 -13.68
C ASN A 692 -3.12 -33.89 -14.54
N GLU A 693 -2.18 -34.83 -14.72
CA GLU A 693 -0.94 -34.59 -15.46
C GLU A 693 -1.13 -34.13 -16.91
N ASN A 694 -2.19 -34.59 -17.59
CA ASN A 694 -2.48 -34.16 -18.97
C ASN A 694 -2.93 -32.70 -19.02
N GLU A 695 -3.80 -32.29 -18.09
CA GLU A 695 -4.25 -30.89 -17.94
C GLU A 695 -3.06 -29.97 -17.60
N LEU A 696 -2.19 -30.42 -16.68
CA LEU A 696 -0.98 -29.69 -16.27
C LEU A 696 -0.01 -29.50 -17.44
N ASN A 697 0.22 -30.53 -18.25
CA ASN A 697 1.12 -30.47 -19.40
C ASN A 697 0.54 -29.57 -20.50
N SER A 698 -0.75 -29.70 -20.81
CA SER A 698 -1.44 -28.83 -21.79
C SER A 698 -1.35 -27.35 -21.39
N LEU A 699 -1.62 -27.03 -20.12
CA LEU A 699 -1.49 -25.66 -19.60
C LEU A 699 -0.07 -25.11 -19.74
N ARG A 700 0.94 -25.93 -19.44
CA ARG A 700 2.35 -25.54 -19.60
C ARG A 700 2.69 -25.26 -21.05
N ASP A 701 2.26 -26.13 -21.98
CA ASP A 701 2.54 -25.97 -23.40
C ASP A 701 1.93 -24.67 -23.95
N LEU A 702 0.68 -24.38 -23.58
CA LEU A 702 0.00 -23.14 -23.97
C LEU A 702 0.67 -21.89 -23.38
N LEU A 703 0.97 -21.89 -22.08
CA LEU A 703 1.60 -20.75 -21.42
C LEU A 703 3.05 -20.54 -21.90
N LYS A 704 3.78 -21.62 -22.17
CA LYS A 704 5.12 -21.59 -22.77
C LYS A 704 5.11 -20.99 -24.17
N ALA A 705 4.12 -21.33 -24.99
CA ALA A 705 3.94 -20.71 -26.30
C ALA A 705 3.74 -19.19 -26.17
N ILE A 706 2.83 -18.74 -25.30
CA ILE A 706 2.58 -17.29 -25.08
C ILE A 706 3.85 -16.58 -24.58
N GLN A 707 4.55 -17.18 -23.62
CA GLN A 707 5.80 -16.66 -23.08
C GLN A 707 6.85 -16.54 -24.19
N SER A 708 7.01 -17.59 -25.00
CA SER A 708 7.98 -17.60 -26.10
C SER A 708 7.69 -16.51 -27.13
N TYR A 709 6.43 -16.37 -27.54
CA TYR A 709 6.00 -15.29 -28.43
C TYR A 709 6.30 -13.92 -27.83
N GLU A 710 5.90 -13.69 -26.58
CA GLU A 710 6.01 -12.37 -25.96
C GLU A 710 7.45 -11.94 -25.74
N ILE A 711 8.32 -12.87 -25.32
CA ILE A 711 9.74 -12.58 -25.11
C ILE A 711 10.41 -12.24 -26.43
N ARG A 712 10.23 -13.09 -27.46
CA ARG A 712 10.82 -12.85 -28.80
C ARG A 712 10.39 -11.49 -29.32
N ARG A 713 9.08 -11.21 -29.27
CA ARG A 713 8.52 -9.92 -29.68
C ARG A 713 9.08 -8.76 -28.85
N SER A 714 9.22 -8.89 -27.54
CA SER A 714 9.71 -7.82 -26.67
C SER A 714 11.17 -7.44 -26.92
N VAL A 715 11.96 -8.36 -27.47
CA VAL A 715 13.36 -8.15 -27.83
C VAL A 715 13.50 -7.59 -29.25
N VAL A 716 12.65 -7.99 -30.19
CA VAL A 716 12.74 -7.57 -31.60
C VAL A 716 11.95 -6.30 -31.91
N ALA A 717 10.80 -6.07 -31.25
CA ALA A 717 9.88 -5.00 -31.64
C ALA A 717 10.50 -3.60 -31.51
N LYS A 718 10.38 -2.80 -32.58
CA LYS A 718 10.68 -1.36 -32.58
C LYS A 718 9.52 -0.59 -31.94
N GLU A 719 9.80 0.45 -31.15
CA GLU A 719 8.79 1.23 -30.41
C GLU A 719 7.70 1.79 -31.35
N GLY A 720 6.41 1.67 -30.98
CA GLY A 720 5.32 2.37 -31.70
C GLY A 720 3.92 1.72 -31.82
N GLN A 721 3.64 0.53 -31.28
CA GLN A 721 2.33 -0.12 -31.45
C GLN A 721 1.60 -0.47 -30.15
N SER A 722 0.27 -0.26 -30.15
CA SER A 722 -0.61 -0.58 -29.02
C SER A 722 -0.85 -2.08 -28.92
N MET A 723 -0.09 -2.73 -28.03
CA MET A 723 -0.26 -4.15 -27.71
C MET A 723 -1.67 -4.50 -27.18
N THR A 724 -2.37 -3.52 -26.61
CA THR A 724 -3.74 -3.69 -26.12
C THR A 724 -4.71 -4.07 -27.24
N SER A 725 -4.66 -3.36 -28.38
CA SER A 725 -5.55 -3.64 -29.53
C SER A 725 -5.31 -5.04 -30.13
N PHE A 726 -4.03 -5.45 -30.19
CA PHE A 726 -3.67 -6.81 -30.60
C PHE A 726 -4.29 -7.85 -29.66
N MET A 727 -4.15 -7.67 -28.34
CA MET A 727 -4.66 -8.61 -27.35
C MET A 727 -6.18 -8.67 -27.33
N ASP A 728 -6.88 -7.54 -27.43
CA ASP A 728 -8.34 -7.52 -27.49
C ASP A 728 -8.84 -8.27 -28.74
N SER A 729 -8.18 -8.09 -29.89
CA SER A 729 -8.52 -8.85 -31.09
C SER A 729 -8.16 -10.34 -30.97
N PHE A 730 -7.06 -10.67 -30.31
CA PHE A 730 -6.63 -12.04 -30.11
C PHE A 730 -7.61 -12.83 -29.23
N LEU A 731 -8.12 -12.20 -28.17
CA LEU A 731 -9.12 -12.77 -27.29
C LEU A 731 -10.45 -13.05 -28.01
N ARG A 732 -10.88 -12.15 -28.89
CA ARG A 732 -12.08 -12.38 -29.74
C ARG A 732 -11.93 -13.64 -30.59
N ASP A 733 -10.80 -13.77 -31.27
CA ASP A 733 -10.55 -14.90 -32.15
C ASP A 733 -10.51 -16.22 -31.35
N ILE A 734 -9.85 -16.26 -30.18
CA ILE A 734 -9.75 -17.47 -29.35
C ILE A 734 -11.09 -17.94 -28.80
N LYS A 735 -12.01 -17.03 -28.46
CA LYS A 735 -13.34 -17.41 -27.95
C LYS A 735 -14.15 -18.27 -28.93
N THR A 736 -13.88 -18.14 -30.23
CA THR A 736 -14.60 -18.89 -31.28
C THR A 736 -14.04 -20.30 -31.52
N ILE A 737 -12.98 -20.67 -30.79
CA ILE A 737 -12.22 -21.89 -31.02
C ILE A 737 -12.66 -22.98 -30.03
N ASN A 738 -13.11 -24.12 -30.56
CA ASN A 738 -13.60 -25.24 -29.74
C ASN A 738 -12.49 -25.96 -28.95
N ILE A 739 -11.28 -26.09 -29.52
CA ILE A 739 -10.14 -26.75 -28.87
C ILE A 739 -8.95 -25.80 -28.93
N LEU A 740 -8.56 -25.30 -27.76
CA LEU A 740 -7.40 -24.44 -27.64
C LEU A 740 -6.15 -25.30 -27.36
N ASP A 741 -5.38 -25.57 -28.41
CA ASP A 741 -4.08 -26.23 -28.33
C ASP A 741 -2.95 -25.30 -28.81
N LYS A 742 -1.71 -25.78 -28.67
CA LYS A 742 -0.49 -25.04 -29.06
C LYS A 742 -0.50 -24.63 -30.54
N HIS A 743 -0.98 -25.51 -31.42
CA HIS A 743 -1.02 -25.28 -32.87
C HIS A 743 -2.03 -24.21 -33.25
N THR A 744 -3.20 -24.24 -32.61
CA THR A 744 -4.27 -23.29 -32.82
C THR A 744 -3.87 -21.91 -32.30
N LEU A 745 -3.26 -21.86 -31.12
CA LEU A 745 -2.70 -20.63 -30.57
C LEU A 745 -1.64 -20.01 -31.51
N TYR A 746 -0.73 -20.83 -32.04
CA TYR A 746 0.26 -20.42 -33.03
C TYR A 746 -0.40 -19.83 -34.29
N ASN A 747 -1.40 -20.50 -34.85
CA ASN A 747 -2.08 -20.02 -36.05
C ASN A 747 -2.76 -18.67 -35.84
N VAL A 748 -3.37 -18.43 -34.67
CA VAL A 748 -3.94 -17.11 -34.34
C VAL A 748 -2.83 -16.05 -34.24
N PHE A 749 -1.71 -16.37 -33.59
CA PHE A 749 -0.55 -15.46 -33.52
C PHE A 749 -0.02 -15.12 -34.92
N VAL A 750 0.19 -16.12 -35.79
CA VAL A 750 0.73 -15.94 -37.15
C VAL A 750 -0.25 -15.23 -38.09
N ASN A 751 -1.53 -15.58 -38.06
CA ASN A 751 -2.52 -14.98 -38.95
C ASN A 751 -2.72 -13.50 -38.64
N LYS A 752 -2.71 -13.11 -37.35
CA LYS A 752 -2.80 -11.70 -36.97
C LYS A 752 -1.56 -10.92 -37.39
N THR A 753 -0.38 -11.51 -37.21
CA THR A 753 0.85 -10.82 -37.57
C THR A 753 1.01 -10.63 -39.09
N LYS A 754 0.48 -11.54 -39.91
CA LYS A 754 0.40 -11.37 -41.39
C LYS A 754 -0.55 -10.25 -41.81
N ASN A 755 -1.69 -10.10 -41.14
CA ASN A 755 -2.72 -9.11 -41.50
C ASN A 755 -2.43 -7.69 -40.97
N THR A 756 -1.64 -7.57 -39.91
CA THR A 756 -1.16 -6.28 -39.42
C THR A 756 0.22 -6.00 -40.01
N ASN A 757 0.30 -5.27 -41.13
CA ASN A 757 1.55 -4.85 -41.81
C ASN A 757 2.61 -4.17 -40.90
N ASN A 758 2.29 -3.95 -39.61
CA ASN A 758 3.12 -3.23 -38.66
C ASN A 758 3.65 -4.11 -37.49
N LEU A 759 3.05 -5.26 -37.11
CA LEU A 759 3.53 -6.06 -35.97
C LEU A 759 4.71 -6.97 -36.36
N ASN A 760 5.91 -6.40 -36.46
CA ASN A 760 7.12 -7.17 -36.71
C ASN A 760 7.54 -7.91 -35.43
N HIS A 761 7.19 -9.18 -35.34
CA HIS A 761 7.46 -10.09 -34.22
C HIS A 761 8.87 -10.67 -34.29
N GLY A 762 9.59 -10.44 -35.39
CA GLY A 762 10.91 -10.97 -35.62
C GLY A 762 10.88 -12.47 -35.89
N THR A 763 11.77 -12.90 -36.77
CA THR A 763 12.14 -14.30 -36.91
C THR A 763 12.99 -14.76 -35.72
N ILE A 764 13.17 -16.07 -35.56
CA ILE A 764 14.11 -16.61 -34.55
C ILE A 764 15.55 -16.11 -34.78
N LYS A 765 15.93 -15.88 -36.05
CA LYS A 765 17.18 -15.22 -36.45
C LYS A 765 17.24 -13.78 -35.96
N ASP A 766 16.19 -12.99 -36.16
CA ASP A 766 16.14 -11.61 -35.66
C ASP A 766 16.27 -11.57 -34.14
N PHE A 767 15.63 -12.51 -33.44
CA PHE A 767 15.77 -12.64 -31.99
C PHE A 767 17.23 -12.93 -31.60
N TRP A 768 17.86 -13.92 -32.24
CA TRP A 768 19.27 -14.25 -32.02
C TRP A 768 20.17 -13.03 -32.25
N GLU A 769 20.01 -12.32 -33.37
CA GLU A 769 20.81 -11.13 -33.70
C GLU A 769 20.67 -10.03 -32.64
N ASN A 770 19.47 -9.80 -32.11
CA ASN A 770 19.25 -8.78 -31.08
C ASN A 770 19.83 -9.20 -29.72
N VAL A 771 19.81 -10.50 -29.37
CA VAL A 771 20.39 -10.99 -28.11
C VAL A 771 21.92 -11.07 -28.18
N ALA A 772 22.45 -11.58 -29.30
CA ALA A 772 23.88 -11.82 -29.47
C ALA A 772 24.65 -10.51 -29.73
N LYS A 773 24.09 -9.59 -30.53
CA LYS A 773 24.85 -8.47 -31.11
C LYS A 773 24.46 -7.10 -30.58
N LYS A 774 23.46 -6.97 -29.70
CA LYS A 774 22.97 -5.68 -29.20
C LYS A 774 22.78 -5.65 -27.69
N LYS A 775 22.78 -4.43 -27.14
CA LYS A 775 22.36 -4.17 -25.76
C LYS A 775 20.86 -4.45 -25.60
N ILE A 776 20.54 -5.34 -24.66
CA ILE A 776 19.16 -5.67 -24.30
C ILE A 776 18.64 -4.65 -23.28
N GLN A 777 17.36 -4.26 -23.39
CA GLN A 777 16.73 -3.41 -22.37
C GLN A 777 16.74 -4.11 -21.01
N SER A 778 17.04 -3.37 -19.94
CA SER A 778 17.23 -3.93 -18.58
C SER A 778 16.09 -4.83 -18.11
N LYS A 779 14.84 -4.49 -18.45
CA LYS A 779 13.64 -5.28 -18.11
C LYS A 779 13.63 -6.69 -18.71
N ASN A 780 14.34 -6.93 -19.82
CA ASN A 780 14.38 -8.24 -20.47
C ASN A 780 15.62 -9.05 -20.06
N GLN A 781 16.67 -8.40 -19.53
CA GLN A 781 17.93 -9.07 -19.17
C GLN A 781 17.72 -10.14 -18.08
N ASP A 782 17.04 -9.79 -17.00
CA ASP A 782 16.74 -10.69 -15.88
C ASP A 782 16.00 -11.94 -16.36
N LEU A 783 14.98 -11.73 -17.19
CA LEU A 783 14.13 -12.80 -17.69
C LEU A 783 14.88 -13.78 -18.61
N LEU A 784 15.69 -13.25 -19.53
CA LEU A 784 16.49 -14.08 -20.44
C LEU A 784 17.52 -14.91 -19.66
N LEU A 785 18.21 -14.32 -18.68
CA LEU A 785 19.16 -15.06 -17.86
C LEU A 785 18.49 -16.18 -17.05
N ILE A 786 17.28 -15.94 -16.55
CA ILE A 786 16.48 -16.97 -15.85
C ILE A 786 16.10 -18.12 -16.81
N ILE A 787 15.66 -17.82 -18.02
CA ILE A 787 15.29 -18.84 -19.02
C ILE A 787 16.50 -19.67 -19.41
N PHE A 788 17.65 -19.02 -19.65
CA PHE A 788 18.90 -19.70 -19.95
C PHE A 788 19.30 -20.69 -18.84
N GLU A 789 19.29 -20.25 -17.57
CA GLU A 789 19.61 -21.11 -16.42
C GLU A 789 18.73 -22.36 -16.37
N ASN A 790 17.43 -22.18 -16.55
CA ASN A 790 16.47 -23.25 -16.40
C ASN A 790 16.52 -24.25 -17.54
N PHE A 791 16.63 -23.78 -18.79
CA PHE A 791 16.70 -24.67 -19.94
C PHE A 791 17.85 -25.68 -19.82
N ILE A 792 19.06 -25.20 -19.45
CA ILE A 792 20.24 -26.06 -19.26
C ILE A 792 20.08 -26.99 -18.05
N LYS A 793 19.42 -26.54 -16.98
CA LYS A 793 19.21 -27.35 -15.77
C LYS A 793 18.26 -28.53 -16.03
N ILE A 794 17.15 -28.30 -16.74
CA ILE A 794 16.13 -29.32 -17.04
C ILE A 794 16.67 -30.40 -17.99
N GLU A 795 17.41 -29.98 -19.01
CA GLU A 795 18.05 -30.89 -19.97
C GLU A 795 18.95 -31.93 -19.29
N LYS A 796 19.61 -31.55 -18.19
CA LYS A 796 20.40 -32.48 -17.36
C LYS A 796 19.52 -33.47 -16.59
N ASP A 797 18.38 -33.04 -16.07
CA ASP A 797 17.50 -33.87 -15.25
C ASP A 797 16.67 -34.87 -16.07
N LYS A 798 16.43 -34.60 -17.37
CA LYS A 798 15.85 -35.59 -18.32
C LYS A 798 16.63 -36.92 -18.33
N LYS A 799 17.95 -36.91 -18.11
CA LYS A 799 18.78 -38.14 -18.05
C LYS A 799 18.54 -39.00 -16.80
N LYS A 800 17.88 -38.49 -15.75
CA LYS A 800 17.67 -39.22 -14.49
C LYS A 800 16.33 -39.95 -14.38
N ASN A 801 15.51 -39.97 -15.44
CA ASN A 801 14.15 -40.53 -15.41
C ASN A 801 13.25 -39.91 -14.31
N ILE A 802 13.65 -38.73 -13.84
CA ILE A 802 12.87 -37.93 -12.92
C ILE A 802 12.07 -36.99 -13.83
N LEU A 803 10.92 -37.45 -14.30
CA LEU A 803 9.83 -36.60 -14.78
C LEU A 803 9.28 -35.74 -13.62
N THR A 804 10.12 -35.06 -12.84
CA THR A 804 9.65 -34.10 -11.85
C THR A 804 9.23 -32.85 -12.59
N LYS A 805 7.95 -32.80 -12.91
CA LYS A 805 6.94 -31.88 -12.34
C LYS A 805 7.29 -30.39 -12.13
N GLU A 806 8.48 -29.89 -12.42
CA GLU A 806 8.90 -28.53 -12.08
C GLU A 806 9.85 -28.02 -13.18
N PHE A 807 9.28 -27.54 -14.28
CA PHE A 807 10.01 -26.83 -15.35
C PHE A 807 10.79 -25.62 -14.77
N PHE A 808 10.37 -25.10 -13.62
CA PHE A 808 11.12 -24.19 -12.77
C PHE A 808 11.17 -24.72 -11.33
N ASN A 809 12.27 -25.36 -10.92
CA ASN A 809 12.62 -25.48 -9.49
C ASN A 809 13.29 -24.17 -9.02
N PHE A 810 12.62 -23.04 -9.32
CA PHE A 810 12.97 -21.71 -8.88
C PHE A 810 12.04 -21.41 -7.72
N ASP A 811 12.57 -21.41 -6.50
CA ASP A 811 11.81 -20.97 -5.33
C ASP A 811 11.57 -19.45 -5.44
N LEU A 812 10.54 -19.08 -6.21
CA LEU A 812 10.10 -17.72 -6.40
C LEU A 812 9.72 -17.08 -5.04
N GLY A 813 9.30 -17.90 -4.07
CA GLY A 813 9.09 -17.51 -2.67
C GLY A 813 10.37 -16.96 -2.04
N SER A 814 11.47 -17.72 -2.10
CA SER A 814 12.81 -17.27 -1.68
C SER A 814 13.31 -16.02 -2.42
N TYR A 815 12.95 -15.88 -3.71
CA TYR A 815 13.33 -14.75 -4.56
C TYR A 815 12.65 -13.43 -4.17
N LEU A 816 11.40 -13.49 -3.71
CA LEU A 816 10.61 -12.32 -3.31
C LEU A 816 10.94 -11.83 -1.88
N GLU A 817 11.72 -12.58 -1.10
CA GLU A 817 12.16 -12.16 0.23
C GLU A 817 13.27 -11.10 0.20
N LYS A 818 13.08 -9.99 0.94
CA LYS A 818 13.97 -8.82 0.96
C LYS A 818 15.45 -9.12 1.25
N LYS A 819 15.79 -10.22 1.92
CA LYS A 819 17.18 -10.60 2.26
C LYS A 819 17.93 -11.32 1.12
N ASN A 820 17.21 -11.95 0.18
CA ASN A 820 17.78 -12.77 -0.90
C ASN A 820 17.53 -12.21 -2.31
N LYS A 821 17.16 -10.92 -2.41
CA LYS A 821 16.87 -10.26 -3.70
C LYS A 821 18.01 -10.49 -4.71
N LEU A 822 17.71 -11.12 -5.84
CA LEU A 822 18.69 -11.27 -6.92
C LEU A 822 18.87 -9.93 -7.66
N THR A 823 20.08 -9.71 -8.16
CA THR A 823 20.49 -8.54 -8.93
C THR A 823 21.42 -8.95 -10.06
N ILE A 824 21.53 -8.08 -11.06
CA ILE A 824 22.46 -8.26 -12.17
C ILE A 824 23.88 -7.89 -11.72
N GLU A 825 24.78 -8.85 -11.83
CA GLU A 825 26.23 -8.67 -11.70
C GLU A 825 26.86 -8.57 -13.08
N HIS A 826 27.91 -7.76 -13.18
CA HIS A 826 28.71 -7.65 -14.40
C HIS A 826 30.02 -8.39 -14.21
N ILE A 827 30.30 -9.39 -15.06
CA ILE A 827 31.55 -10.17 -15.01
C ILE A 827 32.74 -9.21 -15.13
N LEU A 828 32.71 -8.37 -16.16
CA LEU A 828 33.59 -7.22 -16.30
C LEU A 828 32.97 -5.98 -15.62
N PRO A 829 33.63 -5.39 -14.60
CA PRO A 829 33.05 -4.31 -13.81
C PRO A 829 32.90 -3.00 -14.59
N ARG A 830 31.86 -2.22 -14.25
CA ARG A 830 31.54 -0.93 -14.89
C ARG A 830 32.53 0.20 -14.61
N SER A 831 33.36 0.09 -13.56
CA SER A 831 34.14 1.21 -13.02
C SER A 831 35.66 1.04 -13.16
N GLN A 832 36.15 0.34 -14.19
CA GLN A 832 37.54 0.54 -14.58
C GLN A 832 37.63 1.92 -15.23
N GLY A 833 38.34 2.85 -14.59
CA GLY A 833 38.42 4.25 -14.99
C GLY A 833 39.23 4.49 -16.27
N SER A 834 38.91 3.80 -17.37
CA SER A 834 39.45 4.09 -18.70
C SER A 834 38.38 4.75 -19.56
N ASN A 835 38.80 5.72 -20.38
CA ASN A 835 38.03 6.32 -21.47
C ASN A 835 37.82 5.32 -22.63
N ASP A 836 37.58 4.04 -22.35
CA ASP A 836 37.38 3.01 -23.37
C ASP A 836 35.95 3.05 -23.89
N GLN A 837 35.73 3.84 -24.94
CA GLN A 837 34.45 3.91 -25.66
C GLN A 837 33.96 2.53 -26.11
N GLU A 838 34.88 1.61 -26.40
CA GLU A 838 34.57 0.24 -26.82
C GLU A 838 33.98 -0.61 -25.67
N LEU A 839 34.49 -0.47 -24.44
CA LEU A 839 33.97 -1.20 -23.28
C LEU A 839 32.53 -0.77 -22.95
N ASP A 840 32.25 0.51 -23.14
CA ASP A 840 30.96 1.13 -22.87
C ASP A 840 29.85 0.64 -23.79
N GLU A 841 30.21 0.16 -25.00
CA GLU A 841 29.28 -0.48 -25.93
C GLU A 841 28.86 -1.87 -25.43
N PHE A 842 29.82 -2.70 -25.01
CA PHE A 842 29.58 -4.12 -24.69
C PHE A 842 29.21 -4.40 -23.22
N LYS A 843 29.36 -3.44 -22.31
CA LYS A 843 29.16 -3.66 -20.86
C LYS A 843 27.78 -4.20 -20.47
N ASP A 844 26.73 -3.85 -21.23
CA ASP A 844 25.35 -4.26 -20.94
C ASP A 844 24.87 -5.39 -21.88
N TYR A 845 25.78 -6.04 -22.61
CA TYR A 845 25.48 -7.23 -23.40
C TYR A 845 25.27 -8.42 -22.46
N ILE A 846 24.34 -9.32 -22.81
CA ILE A 846 23.94 -10.43 -21.93
C ILE A 846 25.12 -11.35 -21.57
N GLY A 847 26.12 -11.46 -22.45
CA GLY A 847 27.36 -12.19 -22.21
C GLY A 847 28.22 -11.62 -21.08
N ASN A 848 28.03 -10.36 -20.67
CA ASN A 848 28.72 -9.77 -19.52
C ASN A 848 27.91 -9.91 -18.21
N LEU A 849 26.68 -10.42 -18.26
CA LEU A 849 25.75 -10.37 -17.13
C LEU A 849 25.61 -11.73 -16.44
N LEU A 850 25.46 -11.69 -15.12
CA LEU A 850 25.11 -12.82 -14.25
C LEU A 850 23.95 -12.42 -13.34
N PHE A 851 23.05 -13.35 -13.06
CA PHE A 851 21.94 -13.13 -12.13
C PHE A 851 22.25 -13.77 -10.77
N ILE A 852 22.60 -12.96 -9.77
CA ILE A 852 23.12 -13.44 -8.48
C ILE A 852 22.48 -12.74 -7.27
N LYS A 853 22.69 -13.25 -6.06
CA LYS A 853 22.19 -12.62 -4.83
C LYS A 853 22.82 -11.25 -4.61
N ARG A 854 22.02 -10.28 -4.15
CA ARG A 854 22.52 -8.92 -3.83
C ARG A 854 23.68 -8.92 -2.85
N SER A 855 23.69 -9.82 -1.86
CA SER A 855 24.80 -9.97 -0.91
C SER A 855 26.10 -10.32 -1.62
N ASP A 856 26.05 -11.28 -2.54
CA ASP A 856 27.20 -11.78 -3.27
C ASP A 856 27.67 -10.75 -4.30
N ASN A 857 26.72 -10.05 -4.94
CA ASN A 857 26.99 -8.94 -5.86
C ASN A 857 27.75 -7.80 -5.17
N SER A 858 27.31 -7.38 -3.97
CA SER A 858 28.04 -6.39 -3.17
C SER A 858 29.47 -6.81 -2.83
N GLU A 859 29.70 -8.11 -2.58
CA GLU A 859 31.04 -8.63 -2.27
C GLU A 859 31.95 -8.75 -3.50
N LEU A 860 31.39 -9.01 -4.67
CA LEU A 860 32.11 -9.03 -5.95
C LEU A 860 32.48 -7.62 -6.40
N GLY A 861 31.53 -6.69 -6.36
CA GLY A 861 31.74 -5.27 -6.63
C GLY A 861 32.57 -4.99 -7.90
N ALA A 862 33.53 -4.07 -7.78
CA ALA A 862 34.40 -3.63 -8.88
C ALA A 862 35.66 -4.50 -9.07
N LYS A 863 35.74 -5.69 -8.46
CA LYS A 863 36.92 -6.57 -8.55
C LYS A 863 37.22 -6.98 -9.99
N ARG A 864 38.48 -7.31 -10.28
CA ARG A 864 38.86 -7.85 -11.58
C ARG A 864 38.34 -9.29 -11.75
N PHE A 865 38.17 -9.73 -13.00
CA PHE A 865 37.64 -11.06 -13.31
C PHE A 865 38.38 -12.19 -12.57
N LYS A 866 39.71 -12.15 -12.52
CA LYS A 866 40.53 -13.13 -11.80
C LYS A 866 40.14 -13.30 -10.32
N GLU A 867 39.83 -12.20 -9.64
CA GLU A 867 39.36 -12.21 -8.25
C GLU A 867 37.91 -12.67 -8.15
N LYS A 868 37.05 -12.22 -9.07
CA LYS A 868 35.65 -12.65 -9.14
C LYS A 868 35.54 -14.15 -9.37
N LYS A 869 36.37 -14.75 -10.23
CA LYS A 869 36.43 -16.19 -10.52
C LYS A 869 36.67 -17.04 -9.26
N GLN A 870 37.56 -16.61 -8.37
CA GLN A 870 37.80 -17.28 -7.09
C GLN A 870 36.54 -17.27 -6.21
N LEU A 871 35.82 -16.15 -6.20
CA LEU A 871 34.56 -16.01 -5.47
C LEU A 871 33.44 -16.83 -6.12
N TYR A 872 33.38 -16.87 -7.45
CA TYR A 872 32.41 -17.70 -8.18
C TYR A 872 32.57 -19.19 -7.84
N ASN A 873 33.80 -19.66 -7.66
CA ASN A 873 34.08 -21.05 -7.26
C ASN A 873 33.77 -21.36 -5.79
N THR A 874 33.94 -20.38 -4.90
CA THR A 874 33.82 -20.61 -3.44
C THR A 874 32.40 -20.37 -2.90
N LYS A 875 31.60 -19.56 -3.59
CA LYS A 875 30.21 -19.28 -3.18
C LYS A 875 29.29 -20.41 -3.62
N GLU A 876 28.66 -21.06 -2.65
CA GLU A 876 27.75 -22.20 -2.85
C GLU A 876 26.69 -21.92 -3.93
N TYR A 877 26.03 -20.76 -3.90
CA TYR A 877 25.00 -20.40 -4.87
C TYR A 877 25.57 -20.13 -6.28
N ILE A 878 26.66 -19.35 -6.39
CA ILE A 878 27.20 -18.95 -7.70
C ILE A 878 27.86 -20.15 -8.40
N SER A 879 28.57 -20.98 -7.63
CA SER A 879 29.31 -22.12 -8.16
C SER A 879 28.43 -23.17 -8.84
N VAL A 880 27.12 -23.15 -8.62
CA VAL A 880 26.17 -24.09 -9.24
C VAL A 880 25.38 -23.48 -10.40
N LEU A 881 25.49 -22.18 -10.65
CA LEU A 881 24.80 -21.49 -11.75
C LEU A 881 25.33 -21.94 -13.11
N LYS A 882 24.43 -22.20 -14.06
CA LYS A 882 24.75 -22.58 -15.45
C LYS A 882 25.30 -21.40 -16.24
N ASN A 883 24.95 -20.17 -15.90
CA ASN A 883 25.58 -18.97 -16.45
C ASN A 883 27.08 -18.90 -16.11
N VAL A 884 27.55 -19.64 -15.10
CA VAL A 884 28.94 -19.67 -14.67
C VAL A 884 29.63 -20.97 -15.10
N LYS A 885 28.97 -22.11 -14.89
CA LYS A 885 29.47 -23.44 -15.26
C LYS A 885 29.31 -23.78 -16.74
N GLY A 886 28.56 -22.99 -17.49
CA GLY A 886 28.24 -23.27 -18.89
C GLY A 886 27.54 -24.62 -19.08
N ILE A 887 27.79 -25.20 -20.25
CA ILE A 887 27.26 -26.49 -20.67
C ILE A 887 28.32 -27.57 -20.45
N GLU A 888 27.90 -28.78 -20.09
CA GLU A 888 28.81 -29.92 -19.96
C GLU A 888 29.39 -30.30 -21.33
N LYS A 889 30.70 -30.56 -21.41
CA LYS A 889 31.39 -30.82 -22.69
C LYS A 889 30.70 -31.90 -23.53
N GLU A 890 30.22 -32.97 -22.89
CA GLU A 890 29.50 -34.08 -23.53
C GLU A 890 28.14 -33.69 -24.14
N SER A 891 27.59 -32.53 -23.76
CA SER A 891 26.31 -32.03 -24.29
C SER A 891 26.48 -31.01 -25.41
N ILE A 892 27.70 -30.54 -25.69
CA ILE A 892 27.95 -29.51 -26.71
C ILE A 892 27.54 -30.02 -28.09
N ASP A 893 27.97 -31.23 -28.47
CA ASP A 893 27.65 -31.81 -29.79
C ASP A 893 26.13 -32.00 -29.98
N LYS A 894 25.41 -32.31 -28.89
CA LYS A 894 23.95 -32.36 -28.90
C LYS A 894 23.34 -31.00 -29.25
N TYR A 895 23.74 -29.94 -28.56
CA TYR A 895 23.20 -28.60 -28.83
C TYR A 895 23.60 -28.08 -30.21
N ILE A 896 24.80 -28.41 -30.70
CA ILE A 896 25.19 -28.11 -32.09
C ILE A 896 24.20 -28.75 -33.07
N SER A 897 23.84 -30.02 -32.86
CA SER A 897 22.86 -30.73 -33.70
C SER A 897 21.48 -30.06 -33.65
N GLU A 898 20.99 -29.72 -32.45
CA GLU A 898 19.69 -29.04 -32.28
C GLU A 898 19.67 -27.64 -32.91
N ILE A 899 20.77 -26.88 -32.79
CA ILE A 899 20.89 -25.56 -33.42
C ILE A 899 20.89 -25.69 -34.94
N LYS A 900 21.59 -26.67 -35.50
CA LYS A 900 21.61 -26.92 -36.95
C LYS A 900 20.21 -27.26 -37.48
N ASP A 901 19.49 -28.16 -36.80
CA ASP A 901 18.10 -28.49 -37.15
C ASP A 901 17.18 -27.26 -37.09
N MET A 902 17.34 -26.40 -36.06
CA MET A 902 16.61 -25.14 -35.96
C MET A 902 16.92 -24.19 -37.13
N VAL A 903 18.19 -24.06 -37.50
CA VAL A 903 18.66 -23.21 -38.60
C VAL A 903 18.18 -23.75 -39.96
N GLU A 904 18.21 -25.06 -40.16
CA GLU A 904 17.72 -25.72 -41.38
C GLU A 904 16.22 -25.47 -41.56
N LYS A 905 15.41 -25.72 -40.52
CA LYS A 905 13.97 -25.42 -40.51
C LYS A 905 13.67 -23.94 -40.76
N TYR A 906 14.50 -23.03 -40.24
CA TYR A 906 14.38 -21.62 -40.54
C TYR A 906 14.63 -21.36 -42.03
N ASN A 907 15.69 -21.92 -42.58
CA ASN A 907 16.09 -21.73 -43.97
C ASN A 907 15.06 -22.28 -44.96
N GLU A 908 14.47 -23.45 -44.69
CA GLU A 908 13.38 -24.05 -45.48
C GLU A 908 12.19 -23.11 -45.67
N ASN A 909 11.92 -22.28 -44.66
CA ASN A 909 10.78 -21.34 -44.63
C ASN A 909 11.17 -19.91 -44.99
N SER A 910 12.44 -19.66 -45.34
CA SER A 910 12.99 -18.33 -45.64
C SER A 910 13.14 -18.08 -47.15
N ILE A 911 13.12 -16.80 -47.55
CA ILE A 911 13.47 -16.41 -48.92
C ILE A 911 15.00 -16.52 -49.05
N LYS A 912 15.52 -17.02 -50.18
CA LYS A 912 16.96 -17.29 -50.42
C LYS A 912 17.92 -16.19 -49.94
N ASP A 913 17.58 -14.91 -50.10
CA ASP A 913 18.44 -13.79 -49.66
C ASP A 913 18.44 -13.53 -48.13
N LYS A 914 17.72 -14.35 -47.35
CA LYS A 914 17.59 -14.23 -45.89
C LYS A 914 18.09 -15.47 -45.14
N GLU A 915 18.69 -16.44 -45.83
CA GLU A 915 19.25 -17.65 -45.23
C GLU A 915 20.18 -17.33 -44.05
N TRP A 916 20.14 -18.20 -43.05
CA TRP A 916 20.97 -18.13 -41.85
C TRP A 916 22.13 -19.11 -42.00
N ASN A 917 23.26 -18.59 -42.48
CA ASN A 917 24.47 -19.37 -42.71
C ASN A 917 25.45 -19.15 -41.56
N ILE A 918 25.74 -20.22 -40.80
CA ILE A 918 26.71 -20.23 -39.71
C ILE A 918 27.50 -21.53 -39.76
N GLU A 919 28.80 -21.42 -39.53
CA GLU A 919 29.71 -22.56 -39.47
C GLU A 919 29.58 -23.30 -38.13
N GLU A 920 29.68 -24.63 -38.17
CA GLU A 920 29.64 -25.47 -36.97
C GLU A 920 30.71 -25.09 -35.94
N SER A 921 31.90 -24.70 -36.43
CA SER A 921 33.00 -24.23 -35.59
C SER A 921 32.65 -22.97 -34.80
N GLU A 922 31.87 -22.05 -35.37
CA GLU A 922 31.44 -20.82 -34.69
C GLU A 922 30.41 -21.13 -33.59
N ILE A 923 29.47 -22.04 -33.86
CA ILE A 923 28.50 -22.51 -32.85
C ILE A 923 29.27 -23.14 -31.69
N LYS A 924 30.20 -24.05 -31.99
CA LYS A 924 31.01 -24.73 -30.97
C LYS A 924 31.78 -23.75 -30.09
N GLU A 925 32.51 -22.81 -30.69
CA GLU A 925 33.27 -21.80 -29.98
C GLU A 925 32.38 -20.94 -29.06
N SER A 926 31.21 -20.53 -29.55
CA SER A 926 30.24 -19.76 -28.76
C SER A 926 29.67 -20.54 -27.58
N LEU A 927 29.38 -21.84 -27.74
CA LEU A 927 28.89 -22.71 -26.65
C LEU A 927 29.98 -22.99 -25.60
N GLU A 928 31.23 -23.21 -26.04
CA GLU A 928 32.38 -23.39 -25.15
C GLU A 928 32.67 -22.11 -24.34
N SER A 929 32.39 -20.94 -24.89
CA SER A 929 32.56 -19.66 -24.20
C SER A 929 31.69 -19.49 -22.95
N LEU A 930 30.57 -20.23 -22.85
CA LEU A 930 29.66 -20.21 -21.69
C LEU A 930 30.34 -20.67 -20.40
N TYR A 931 31.37 -21.52 -20.50
CA TYR A 931 32.16 -21.93 -19.35
C TYR A 931 33.24 -20.90 -19.01
N ILE A 932 33.00 -20.13 -17.95
CA ILE A 932 33.92 -19.06 -17.52
C ILE A 932 34.87 -19.50 -16.39
N LEU A 933 34.69 -20.70 -15.83
CA LEU A 933 35.52 -21.22 -14.73
C LEU A 933 36.72 -22.07 -15.18
N GLY A 934 36.92 -22.27 -16.49
CA GLY A 934 38.00 -23.13 -17.01
C GLY A 934 39.39 -22.72 -16.55
N GLU A 935 40.27 -23.68 -16.28
CA GLU A 935 41.57 -23.47 -15.62
C GLU A 935 42.44 -22.43 -16.36
N ASP A 936 42.38 -22.38 -17.69
CA ASP A 936 43.20 -21.48 -18.53
C ASP A 936 42.67 -20.05 -18.66
N LYS A 937 41.42 -19.75 -18.25
CA LYS A 937 40.81 -18.42 -18.39
C LYS A 937 41.12 -17.52 -17.19
N ASN A 938 42.23 -16.78 -17.25
CA ASN A 938 42.60 -15.80 -16.20
C ASN A 938 42.12 -14.36 -16.50
N ASP A 939 41.84 -14.07 -17.76
CA ASP A 939 41.32 -12.79 -18.25
C ASP A 939 39.95 -12.98 -18.91
N PHE A 940 39.17 -11.91 -18.96
CA PHE A 940 37.84 -11.86 -19.58
C PHE A 940 37.70 -10.52 -20.26
N GLY A 941 37.55 -10.52 -21.59
CA GLY A 941 37.56 -9.32 -22.43
C GLY A 941 36.28 -9.14 -23.25
N ILE A 942 36.32 -8.17 -24.17
CA ILE A 942 35.20 -7.87 -25.08
C ILE A 942 34.86 -9.06 -25.97
N GLU A 943 35.85 -9.80 -26.46
CA GLU A 943 35.62 -10.96 -27.31
C GLU A 943 34.93 -12.10 -26.55
N ASP A 944 35.28 -12.32 -25.28
CA ASP A 944 34.56 -13.26 -24.41
C ASP A 944 33.11 -12.84 -24.21
N ILE A 945 32.83 -11.53 -24.07
CA ILE A 945 31.46 -11.01 -23.95
C ILE A 945 30.67 -11.28 -25.22
N LYS A 946 31.25 -11.07 -26.41
CA LYS A 946 30.59 -11.32 -27.71
C LYS A 946 30.28 -12.79 -27.89
N LYS A 947 31.29 -13.67 -27.77
CA LYS A 947 31.12 -15.12 -27.90
C LYS A 947 30.15 -15.68 -26.87
N ARG A 948 30.19 -15.19 -25.62
CA ARG A 948 29.23 -15.59 -24.58
C ARG A 948 27.83 -15.09 -24.85
N SER A 949 27.67 -13.90 -25.44
CA SER A 949 26.36 -13.40 -25.87
C SER A 949 25.77 -14.27 -26.99
N GLU A 950 26.58 -14.68 -27.95
CA GLU A 950 26.19 -15.64 -29.01
C GLU A 950 25.79 -17.00 -28.43
N GLY A 951 26.61 -17.56 -27.53
CA GLY A 951 26.30 -18.83 -26.85
C GLY A 951 25.01 -18.77 -26.05
N ILE A 952 24.77 -17.68 -25.31
CA ILE A 952 23.52 -17.47 -24.58
C ILE A 952 22.34 -17.33 -25.55
N ALA A 953 22.52 -16.57 -26.65
CA ALA A 953 21.51 -16.39 -27.66
C ALA A 953 21.09 -17.72 -28.31
N TRP A 954 22.03 -18.64 -28.57
CA TRP A 954 21.72 -19.97 -29.09
C TRP A 954 20.81 -20.78 -28.18
N ILE A 955 21.20 -20.86 -26.90
CA ILE A 955 20.43 -21.59 -25.90
C ILE A 955 19.04 -20.98 -25.70
N LEU A 956 18.94 -19.65 -25.75
CA LEU A 956 17.65 -18.97 -25.69
C LEU A 956 16.79 -19.23 -26.94
N CYS A 957 17.40 -19.34 -28.11
CA CYS A 957 16.66 -19.71 -29.33
C CYS A 957 16.07 -21.12 -29.20
N LEU A 958 16.85 -22.10 -28.76
CA LEU A 958 16.35 -23.45 -28.49
C LEU A 958 15.24 -23.45 -27.42
N ALA A 959 15.42 -22.68 -26.35
CA ALA A 959 14.42 -22.59 -25.28
C ALA A 959 13.09 -21.96 -25.72
N LEU A 960 13.12 -21.08 -26.72
CA LEU A 960 11.98 -20.28 -27.20
C LEU A 960 11.57 -20.64 -28.65
N GLN A 961 12.06 -21.78 -29.17
CA GLN A 961 11.77 -22.26 -30.51
C GLN A 961 10.36 -22.83 -30.66
N ASP A 962 9.70 -23.14 -29.54
CA ASP A 962 8.42 -23.88 -29.46
C ASP A 962 7.21 -23.24 -30.21
N LEU A 963 7.41 -22.18 -30.98
CA LEU A 963 6.47 -21.62 -31.95
C LEU A 963 7.14 -21.42 -33.29
#